data_AF-A0A7J3X615-F1
#
_entry.id   AF-A0A7J3X615-F1
#
_cell.length_a   1.000
_cell.length_b   1.000
_cell.length_c   1.000
_cell.angle_alpha   90.00
_cell.angle_beta   90.00
_cell.angle_gamma   90.00
#
_symmetry.space_group_name_H-M   'P 1'
#
loop_
_entity.id
_entity.type
_entity.pdbx_description
1 polymer ?
#
loop_
_entity_poly.entity_id
_entity_poly.type
_entity_poly.pdbx_seq_one_letter_code
_entity_poly.pdbx_strand_id
1 'polypeptide(L)'
;MVSKRALALLIAALAVASLAAFLTYRRFTGTVAVIEVKGYILTDEDADYYTELLLRAYRDDWVKAVVLVVDSFGGSADYVEQVYFNAKQVKQKKPLVALAVNALSGGYYVCAAADYIYAHPTSLIGSIGVIAIAPPLLVPSERVLETGAYKHTGFSRLQFFSDLSRALESFVSAVEEGRGPRLKATREELLEARVYLGREALELGLIDQLGSLQHAIDEAARRAGLLSYTVVKLNLSSTLQSSAGYTWQNVTVELLESLHPPPAVYYIYIPAAQIASPGAQVQFNASGRGRVLIDLSHGNRVSWWSLDALLAELVRRNVSAGFVSSWESLRSELPNATALVVAAPARPYNREEVDEIESFVRRGGVLLLLYDPSYEYLGAEGFSNLEMAPANSVASRFGVTFAYGYLYNNREYYGIYRNIYVREFANSSLFANVSTMILFTAAAVRSGSAVAWAPEGTYSTAAETPGRYAVAAVVRWGNGTVVALGDISLFSEPFCRVEDNSIFIENLASLIANATVAKEREARAEEKVERPNLPVGTVKIFEVREDGEVYELRWTLVSESETLVETPYGTTRYFYTEKGLKAWESDGTRCVYDDPLPEPPFPLTRGSSWSYSTGFTLTLGGESYRGSITGREEVEGFETVTALDGRSYFCARVRFEIQESFVARGVTVLTTTRGYYCVSSEAGTVKQSQTTSHAQDSIRLRVTYREIVLKELRRP
;
A
#
# COMPACT_ATOMS: atom_id res chain seq x y z
N MET A 1 66.59 -77.25 23.76
CA MET A 1 66.20 -76.74 22.44
C MET A 1 64.69 -76.60 22.40
N VAL A 2 64.15 -75.38 22.47
CA VAL A 2 62.71 -75.15 22.22
C VAL A 2 62.44 -75.50 20.76
N SER A 3 61.51 -76.41 20.48
CA SER A 3 61.21 -76.80 19.09
C SER A 3 60.69 -75.57 18.33
N LYS A 4 61.05 -75.44 17.05
CA LYS A 4 60.59 -74.32 16.20
C LYS A 4 59.05 -74.15 16.23
N ARG A 5 58.31 -75.24 16.47
CA ARG A 5 56.85 -75.25 16.64
C ARG A 5 56.39 -74.58 17.94
N ALA A 6 57.08 -74.82 19.05
CA ALA A 6 56.74 -74.20 20.34
C ALA A 6 57.01 -72.68 20.33
N LEU A 7 58.07 -72.23 19.66
CA LEU A 7 58.36 -70.79 19.48
C LEU A 7 57.29 -70.11 18.61
N ALA A 8 56.85 -70.76 17.52
CA ALA A 8 55.79 -70.23 16.66
C ALA A 8 54.44 -70.11 17.39
N LEU A 9 54.07 -71.10 18.21
CA LEU A 9 52.85 -71.05 19.04
C LEU A 9 52.89 -69.93 20.09
N LEU A 10 54.05 -69.70 20.71
CA LEU A 10 54.23 -68.61 21.67
C LEU A 10 54.08 -67.23 21.01
N ILE A 11 54.67 -67.04 19.82
CA ILE A 11 54.55 -65.79 19.04
C ILE A 11 53.09 -65.58 18.61
N ALA A 12 52.40 -66.62 18.14
CA ALA A 12 50.98 -66.53 17.79
C ALA A 12 50.11 -66.18 19.02
N ALA A 13 50.36 -66.79 20.18
CA ALA A 13 49.65 -66.49 21.41
C ALA A 13 49.90 -65.05 21.89
N LEU A 14 51.15 -64.55 21.81
CA LEU A 14 51.49 -63.16 22.12
C LEU A 14 50.85 -62.18 21.14
N ALA A 15 50.80 -62.50 19.84
CA ALA A 15 50.13 -61.68 18.84
C ALA A 15 48.62 -61.61 19.09
N VAL A 16 47.98 -62.74 19.44
CA VAL A 16 46.55 -62.79 19.80
C VAL A 16 46.30 -62.03 21.10
N ALA A 17 47.13 -62.18 22.13
CA ALA A 17 47.00 -61.47 23.40
C ALA A 17 47.22 -59.95 23.23
N SER A 18 48.19 -59.55 22.42
CA SER A 18 48.45 -58.15 22.08
C SER A 18 47.30 -57.54 21.28
N LEU A 19 46.78 -58.27 20.29
CA LEU A 19 45.60 -57.86 19.53
C LEU A 19 44.35 -57.76 20.43
N ALA A 20 44.13 -58.73 21.32
CA ALA A 20 43.04 -58.68 22.29
C ALA A 20 43.17 -57.50 23.25
N ALA A 21 44.37 -57.23 23.77
CA ALA A 21 44.66 -56.07 24.62
C ALA A 21 44.45 -54.75 23.86
N PHE A 22 44.89 -54.67 22.61
CA PHE A 22 44.70 -53.50 21.74
C PHE A 22 43.21 -53.27 21.42
N LEU A 23 42.46 -54.31 21.08
CA LEU A 23 41.01 -54.23 20.83
C LEU A 23 40.24 -53.85 22.10
N THR A 24 40.66 -54.36 23.26
CA THR A 24 40.08 -54.00 24.57
C THR A 24 40.38 -52.54 24.90
N TYR A 25 41.62 -52.09 24.73
CA TYR A 25 42.02 -50.70 24.91
C TYR A 25 41.23 -49.76 23.99
N ARG A 26 41.11 -50.10 22.70
CA ARG A 26 40.35 -49.32 21.70
C ARG A 26 38.83 -49.32 21.97
N ARG A 27 38.31 -50.28 22.75
CA ARG A 27 36.90 -50.34 23.16
C ARG A 27 36.58 -49.37 24.29
N PHE A 28 37.49 -49.23 25.26
CA PHE A 28 37.27 -48.40 26.46
C PHE A 28 37.92 -47.01 26.39
N THR A 29 38.64 -46.71 25.30
CA THR A 29 39.26 -45.40 25.04
C THR A 29 38.73 -44.76 23.76
N GLY A 30 38.70 -43.44 23.74
CA GLY A 30 38.27 -42.70 22.55
C GLY A 30 38.11 -41.21 22.79
N THR A 31 37.46 -40.54 21.83
CA THR A 31 37.19 -39.11 21.87
C THR A 31 35.70 -38.83 22.01
N VAL A 32 35.37 -37.86 22.86
CA VAL A 32 34.07 -37.19 22.86
C VAL A 32 34.21 -35.92 22.03
N ALA A 33 33.51 -35.85 20.90
CA ALA A 33 33.51 -34.68 20.05
C ALA A 33 32.49 -33.66 20.53
N VAL A 34 32.89 -32.39 20.66
CA VAL A 34 31.99 -31.27 20.98
C VAL A 34 31.77 -30.45 19.72
N ILE A 35 30.51 -30.29 19.34
CA ILE A 35 30.08 -29.45 18.22
C ILE A 35 29.22 -28.33 18.79
N GLU A 36 29.58 -27.08 18.53
CA GLU A 36 28.80 -25.91 18.96
C GLU A 36 27.90 -25.45 17.82
N VAL A 37 26.58 -25.47 18.03
CA VAL A 37 25.57 -24.89 17.13
C VAL A 37 25.22 -23.52 17.69
N LYS A 38 25.72 -22.46 17.05
CA LYS A 38 25.62 -21.08 17.56
C LYS A 38 24.95 -20.16 16.55
N GLY A 39 24.08 -19.29 17.05
CA GLY A 39 23.38 -18.31 16.22
C GLY A 39 22.25 -18.95 15.41
N TYR A 40 21.83 -18.26 14.36
CA TYR A 40 20.78 -18.75 13.47
C TYR A 40 21.37 -19.65 12.38
N ILE A 41 20.55 -20.57 11.85
CA ILE A 41 20.89 -21.40 10.69
C ILE A 41 20.08 -20.86 9.50
N LEU A 42 20.60 -19.87 8.78
CA LEU A 42 19.82 -19.12 7.77
C LEU A 42 20.30 -19.34 6.35
N THR A 43 21.56 -19.76 6.15
CA THR A 43 22.13 -20.00 4.82
C THR A 43 22.54 -21.45 4.60
N ASP A 44 22.78 -21.80 3.34
CA ASP A 44 23.38 -23.07 2.97
C ASP A 44 24.78 -23.23 3.57
N GLU A 45 25.59 -22.16 3.67
CA GLU A 45 26.88 -22.25 4.35
C GLU A 45 26.76 -22.56 5.84
N ASP A 46 25.74 -22.03 6.54
CA ASP A 46 25.47 -22.38 7.94
C ASP A 46 25.13 -23.89 8.05
N ALA A 47 24.22 -24.37 7.19
CA ALA A 47 23.78 -25.76 7.18
C ALA A 47 24.93 -26.72 6.83
N ASP A 48 25.74 -26.38 5.84
CA ASP A 48 26.87 -27.17 5.37
C ASP A 48 28.00 -27.20 6.40
N TYR A 49 28.26 -26.07 7.08
CA TYR A 49 29.21 -26.02 8.19
C TYR A 49 28.87 -27.06 9.27
N TYR A 50 27.61 -27.08 9.73
CA TYR A 50 27.17 -28.05 10.74
C TYR A 50 27.11 -29.48 10.20
N THR A 51 26.70 -29.65 8.95
CA THR A 51 26.68 -30.95 8.25
C THR A 51 28.07 -31.56 8.21
N GLU A 52 29.10 -30.79 7.82
CA GLU A 52 30.48 -31.26 7.77
C GLU A 52 31.03 -31.64 9.14
N LEU A 53 30.73 -30.85 10.19
CA LEU A 53 31.14 -31.20 11.55
C LEU A 53 30.48 -32.50 12.03
N LEU A 54 29.18 -32.68 11.78
CA LEU A 54 28.44 -33.89 12.14
C LEU A 54 28.93 -35.11 11.34
N LEU A 55 29.20 -34.96 10.04
CA LEU A 55 29.74 -36.03 9.20
C LEU A 55 31.17 -36.40 9.59
N ARG A 56 32.01 -35.42 9.94
CA ARG A 56 33.35 -35.68 10.48
C ARG A 56 33.26 -36.48 11.78
N ALA A 57 32.38 -36.06 12.69
CA ALA A 57 32.12 -36.80 13.92
C ALA A 57 31.55 -38.19 13.65
N TYR A 58 30.72 -38.37 12.63
CA TYR A 58 30.14 -39.68 12.24
C TYR A 58 31.19 -40.65 11.69
N ARG A 59 32.07 -40.16 10.80
CA ARG A 59 33.06 -40.95 10.05
C ARG A 59 34.31 -41.29 10.87
N ASP A 60 34.71 -40.44 11.80
CA ASP A 60 35.92 -40.66 12.61
C ASP A 60 35.71 -41.78 13.64
N ASP A 61 36.36 -42.93 13.46
CA ASP A 61 36.26 -44.08 14.36
C ASP A 61 36.85 -43.83 15.76
N TRP A 62 37.68 -42.81 15.94
CA TRP A 62 38.16 -42.39 17.28
C TRP A 62 37.12 -41.58 18.04
N VAL A 63 36.22 -40.89 17.35
CA VAL A 63 35.05 -40.25 17.97
C VAL A 63 34.05 -41.33 18.36
N LYS A 64 33.82 -41.49 19.67
CA LYS A 64 32.93 -42.52 20.24
C LYS A 64 31.60 -41.97 20.72
N ALA A 65 31.53 -40.69 21.05
CA ALA A 65 30.31 -39.99 21.40
C ALA A 65 30.38 -38.53 20.93
N VAL A 66 29.22 -37.89 20.81
CA VAL A 66 29.11 -36.49 20.38
C VAL A 66 28.29 -35.69 21.39
N VAL A 67 28.76 -34.50 21.72
CA VAL A 67 28.03 -33.50 22.48
C VAL A 67 27.69 -32.31 21.57
N LEU A 68 26.40 -32.02 21.41
CA LEU A 68 25.92 -30.81 20.76
C LEU A 68 25.70 -29.71 21.80
N VAL A 69 26.46 -28.63 21.71
CA VAL A 69 26.23 -27.44 22.53
C VAL A 69 25.41 -26.47 21.68
N VAL A 70 24.12 -26.34 22.00
CA VAL A 70 23.18 -25.55 21.22
C VAL A 70 22.90 -24.23 21.91
N ASP A 71 23.26 -23.14 21.25
CA ASP A 71 22.96 -21.76 21.62
C ASP A 71 22.39 -21.05 20.39
N SER A 72 21.16 -21.42 20.05
CA SER A 72 20.48 -21.06 18.80
C SER A 72 19.00 -20.75 19.04
N PHE A 73 18.54 -19.71 18.36
CA PHE A 73 17.15 -19.28 18.36
C PHE A 73 16.35 -19.80 17.15
N GLY A 74 16.97 -20.63 16.30
CA GLY A 74 16.31 -21.24 15.13
C GLY A 74 16.99 -20.92 13.81
N GLY A 75 16.20 -20.89 12.74
CA GLY A 75 16.71 -20.74 11.38
C GLY A 75 15.65 -21.03 10.32
N SER A 76 16.08 -21.11 9.07
CA SER A 76 15.26 -21.58 7.95
C SER A 76 14.89 -23.05 8.17
N ALA A 77 13.62 -23.40 7.98
CA ALA A 77 13.09 -24.71 8.37
C ALA A 77 13.83 -25.87 7.67
N ASP A 78 14.09 -25.75 6.37
CA ASP A 78 14.81 -26.71 5.55
C ASP A 78 16.27 -26.91 6.01
N TYR A 79 17.00 -25.82 6.28
CA TYR A 79 18.38 -25.90 6.78
C TYR A 79 18.46 -26.48 8.19
N VAL A 80 17.52 -26.13 9.06
CA VAL A 80 17.40 -26.73 10.40
C VAL A 80 17.12 -28.24 10.28
N GLU A 81 16.19 -28.64 9.41
CA GLU A 81 15.83 -30.04 9.17
C GLU A 81 17.03 -30.84 8.64
N GLN A 82 17.83 -30.26 7.73
CA GLN A 82 19.07 -30.87 7.27
C GLN A 82 20.02 -31.17 8.44
N VAL A 83 20.26 -30.20 9.32
CA VAL A 83 21.12 -30.40 10.51
C VAL A 83 20.52 -31.44 11.46
N TYR A 84 19.20 -31.42 11.65
CA TYR A 84 18.48 -32.42 12.46
C TYR A 84 18.62 -33.85 11.92
N PHE A 85 18.45 -34.06 10.60
CA PHE A 85 18.59 -35.39 9.99
C PHE A 85 20.02 -35.91 10.10
N ASN A 86 21.03 -35.05 9.90
CA ASN A 86 22.43 -35.40 10.12
C ASN A 86 22.72 -35.76 11.59
N ALA A 87 22.13 -35.02 12.54
CA ALA A 87 22.23 -35.33 13.96
C ALA A 87 21.56 -36.69 14.29
N LYS A 88 20.39 -36.99 13.73
CA LYS A 88 19.77 -38.33 13.85
C LYS A 88 20.66 -39.44 13.28
N GLN A 89 21.32 -39.20 12.14
CA GLN A 89 22.25 -40.17 11.56
C GLN A 89 23.45 -40.42 12.49
N VAL A 90 23.99 -39.38 13.12
CA VAL A 90 25.03 -39.53 14.16
C VAL A 90 24.54 -40.41 15.30
N LYS A 91 23.36 -40.11 15.85
CA LYS A 91 22.72 -40.84 16.95
C LYS A 91 22.56 -42.34 16.67
N GLN A 92 22.26 -42.72 15.42
CA GLN A 92 22.13 -44.13 15.05
C GLN A 92 23.42 -44.95 15.24
N LYS A 93 24.60 -44.31 15.21
CA LYS A 93 25.91 -44.97 15.34
C LYS A 93 26.62 -44.67 16.65
N LYS A 94 26.42 -43.47 17.21
CA LYS A 94 27.18 -42.94 18.35
C LYS A 94 26.25 -42.21 19.31
N PRO A 95 26.41 -42.38 20.63
CA PRO A 95 25.64 -41.59 21.60
C PRO A 95 25.75 -40.10 21.33
N LEU A 96 24.61 -39.43 21.27
CA LEU A 96 24.47 -38.02 21.01
C LEU A 96 23.81 -37.35 22.22
N VAL A 97 24.54 -36.49 22.92
CA VAL A 97 24.02 -35.72 24.07
C VAL A 97 23.99 -34.25 23.70
N ALA A 98 22.96 -33.52 24.10
CA ALA A 98 22.88 -32.08 23.90
C ALA A 98 23.05 -31.33 25.23
N LEU A 99 23.72 -30.18 25.19
CA LEU A 99 23.58 -29.09 26.14
C LEU A 99 22.85 -27.95 25.44
N ALA A 100 21.60 -27.71 25.81
CA ALA A 100 20.84 -26.56 25.36
C ALA A 100 21.17 -25.34 26.24
N VAL A 101 22.11 -24.50 25.78
CA VAL A 101 22.43 -23.22 26.42
C VAL A 101 21.26 -22.25 26.21
N ASN A 102 20.88 -22.04 24.96
CA ASN A 102 19.55 -21.58 24.54
C ASN A 102 19.16 -22.40 23.31
N ALA A 103 17.97 -22.98 23.33
CA ALA A 103 17.48 -23.78 22.21
C ALA A 103 16.02 -23.42 22.01
N LEU A 104 15.77 -22.46 21.11
CA LEU A 104 14.41 -22.06 20.70
C LEU A 104 14.18 -22.44 19.25
N SER A 105 12.94 -22.80 18.92
CA SER A 105 12.50 -23.12 17.56
C SER A 105 13.45 -24.11 16.89
N GLY A 106 14.04 -23.78 15.74
CA GLY A 106 14.99 -24.66 15.06
C GLY A 106 16.19 -25.12 15.91
N GLY A 107 16.62 -24.33 16.89
CA GLY A 107 17.65 -24.75 17.85
C GLY A 107 17.16 -25.92 18.71
N TYR A 108 15.92 -25.86 19.19
CA TYR A 108 15.31 -26.97 19.92
C TYR A 108 14.99 -28.16 19.02
N TYR A 109 14.62 -27.91 17.76
CA TYR A 109 14.44 -28.96 16.75
C TYR A 109 15.70 -29.82 16.64
N VAL A 110 16.88 -29.22 16.52
CA VAL A 110 18.17 -29.95 16.51
C VAL A 110 18.41 -30.68 17.84
N CYS A 111 18.12 -30.06 18.99
CA CYS A 111 18.23 -30.74 20.29
C CYS A 111 17.35 -32.00 20.39
N ALA A 112 16.15 -31.99 19.81
CA ALA A 112 15.22 -33.11 19.84
C ALA A 112 15.78 -34.37 19.17
N ALA A 113 16.81 -34.26 18.31
CA ALA A 113 17.51 -35.41 17.76
C ALA A 113 18.30 -36.19 18.83
N ALA A 114 18.76 -35.55 19.91
CA ALA A 114 19.69 -36.15 20.87
C ALA A 114 19.09 -37.33 21.68
N ASP A 115 19.95 -38.15 22.25
CA ASP A 115 19.58 -39.20 23.20
C ASP A 115 19.24 -38.62 24.57
N TYR A 116 19.91 -37.54 24.97
CA TYR A 116 19.77 -36.89 26.27
C TYR A 116 20.08 -35.40 26.16
N ILE A 117 19.30 -34.55 26.84
CA ILE A 117 19.38 -33.10 26.76
C ILE A 117 19.56 -32.52 28.17
N TYR A 118 20.69 -31.85 28.37
CA TYR A 118 20.95 -30.99 29.50
C TYR A 118 20.58 -29.53 29.19
N ALA A 119 20.20 -28.76 30.20
CA ALA A 119 20.12 -27.29 30.09
C ALA A 119 20.50 -26.60 31.41
N HIS A 120 20.80 -25.30 31.37
CA HIS A 120 20.92 -24.51 32.59
C HIS A 120 19.52 -24.17 33.14
N PRO A 121 19.38 -23.89 34.45
CA PRO A 121 18.08 -23.55 35.03
C PRO A 121 17.37 -22.37 34.35
N THR A 122 18.14 -21.41 33.83
CA THR A 122 17.67 -20.19 33.16
C THR A 122 17.84 -20.21 31.65
N SER A 123 18.18 -21.36 31.05
CA SER A 123 18.20 -21.53 29.60
C SER A 123 16.82 -21.32 29.02
N LEU A 124 16.73 -20.72 27.83
CA LEU A 124 15.48 -20.59 27.10
C LEU A 124 15.29 -21.80 26.19
N ILE A 125 14.20 -22.54 26.41
CA ILE A 125 13.86 -23.80 25.73
C ILE A 125 12.45 -23.72 25.13
N GLY A 126 12.22 -24.37 23.99
CA GLY A 126 10.89 -24.49 23.39
C GLY A 126 10.75 -23.61 22.16
N SER A 127 9.72 -22.76 22.11
CA SER A 127 9.28 -22.07 20.88
C SER A 127 9.02 -23.07 19.74
N ILE A 128 8.31 -24.16 20.07
CA ILE A 128 7.96 -25.22 19.12
C ILE A 128 6.83 -24.69 18.24
N GLY A 129 7.23 -24.10 17.12
CA GLY A 129 6.33 -23.38 16.24
C GLY A 129 7.00 -22.99 14.94
N VAL A 130 6.18 -22.62 13.97
CA VAL A 130 6.62 -22.17 12.65
C VAL A 130 5.98 -20.83 12.32
N ILE A 131 6.76 -19.95 11.72
CA ILE A 131 6.27 -18.69 11.15
C ILE A 131 6.63 -18.67 9.67
N ALA A 132 5.77 -18.10 8.85
CA ALA A 132 6.01 -17.99 7.42
C ALA A 132 5.40 -16.72 6.85
N ILE A 133 5.95 -16.28 5.71
CA ILE A 133 5.44 -15.16 4.93
C ILE A 133 4.59 -15.73 3.80
N ALA A 134 3.30 -15.37 3.76
CA ALA A 134 2.38 -15.87 2.74
C ALA A 134 2.70 -15.29 1.35
N PRO A 135 2.39 -16.03 0.26
CA PRO A 135 2.57 -15.51 -1.10
C PRO A 135 1.77 -14.20 -1.33
N PRO A 136 2.31 -13.25 -2.10
CA PRO A 136 1.61 -12.01 -2.41
C PRO A 136 0.47 -12.24 -3.41
N LEU A 137 -0.47 -11.28 -3.48
CA LEU A 137 -1.40 -11.23 -4.62
C LEU A 137 -0.63 -10.73 -5.84
N LEU A 138 -0.63 -11.52 -6.92
CA LEU A 138 0.10 -11.18 -8.14
C LEU A 138 -0.66 -10.13 -8.97
N VAL A 139 0.08 -9.14 -9.48
CA VAL A 139 -0.38 -8.16 -10.47
C VAL A 139 -0.14 -8.74 -11.86
N PRO A 140 -1.15 -8.83 -12.74
CA PRO A 140 -0.94 -9.34 -14.08
C PRO A 140 -0.15 -8.33 -14.93
N SER A 141 0.62 -8.80 -15.91
CA SER A 141 1.44 -7.94 -16.76
C SER A 141 1.59 -8.48 -18.17
N GLU A 142 1.21 -7.72 -19.20
CA GLU A 142 1.41 -8.13 -20.60
C GLU A 142 2.88 -8.20 -21.05
N ARG A 143 3.83 -7.81 -20.19
CA ARG A 143 5.27 -7.97 -20.44
C ARG A 143 5.86 -9.22 -19.81
N VAL A 144 5.35 -9.62 -18.65
CA VAL A 144 5.82 -10.80 -17.90
C VAL A 144 4.73 -11.85 -17.98
N LEU A 145 5.01 -12.93 -18.71
CA LEU A 145 4.04 -13.95 -19.04
C LEU A 145 4.34 -15.24 -18.27
N GLU A 146 3.43 -15.65 -17.40
CA GLU A 146 3.49 -16.92 -16.70
C GLU A 146 2.70 -18.00 -17.43
N THR A 147 3.18 -19.25 -17.40
CA THR A 147 2.45 -20.39 -17.97
C THR A 147 1.51 -21.07 -16.98
N GLY A 148 1.33 -20.51 -15.78
CA GLY A 148 0.41 -21.04 -14.77
C GLY A 148 0.26 -20.12 -13.56
N ALA A 149 -0.92 -20.19 -12.91
CA ALA A 149 -1.35 -19.26 -11.87
C ALA A 149 -0.40 -19.13 -10.66
N TYR A 150 0.32 -20.21 -10.33
CA TYR A 150 1.25 -20.23 -9.20
C TYR A 150 2.72 -20.21 -9.62
N LYS A 151 3.03 -19.99 -10.91
CA LYS A 151 4.41 -20.02 -11.40
C LYS A 151 5.28 -18.94 -10.75
N HIS A 152 4.72 -17.76 -10.53
CA HIS A 152 5.41 -16.64 -9.91
C HIS A 152 5.33 -16.67 -8.38
N THR A 153 4.19 -17.08 -7.83
CA THR A 153 3.95 -17.07 -6.37
C THR A 153 4.41 -18.35 -5.66
N GLY A 154 4.67 -19.43 -6.40
CA GLY A 154 5.01 -20.77 -5.89
C GLY A 154 3.82 -21.55 -5.34
N PHE A 155 2.93 -20.87 -4.61
CA PHE A 155 1.83 -21.48 -3.86
C PHE A 155 0.52 -20.69 -4.03
N SER A 156 -0.60 -21.38 -3.76
CA SER A 156 -1.89 -20.72 -3.48
C SER A 156 -1.83 -20.06 -2.11
N ARG A 157 -2.41 -18.87 -2.00
CA ARG A 157 -2.42 -18.12 -0.73
C ARG A 157 -3.35 -18.77 0.29
N LEU A 158 -4.51 -19.31 -0.13
CA LEU A 158 -5.40 -20.06 0.77
C LEU A 158 -4.79 -21.40 1.18
N GLN A 159 -4.14 -22.10 0.26
CA GLN A 159 -3.51 -23.39 0.56
C GLN A 159 -2.32 -23.25 1.51
N PHE A 160 -1.62 -22.12 1.46
CA PHE A 160 -0.43 -21.86 2.29
C PHE A 160 -0.69 -21.99 3.79
N PHE A 161 -1.90 -21.68 4.28
CA PHE A 161 -2.27 -21.91 5.68
C PHE A 161 -2.18 -23.38 6.06
N SER A 162 -2.67 -24.27 5.19
CA SER A 162 -2.59 -25.71 5.40
C SER A 162 -1.15 -26.21 5.27
N ASP A 163 -0.36 -25.64 4.36
CA ASP A 163 1.06 -25.99 4.20
C ASP A 163 1.86 -25.62 5.45
N LEU A 164 1.60 -24.46 6.05
CA LEU A 164 2.19 -24.05 7.33
C LEU A 164 1.80 -25.00 8.47
N SER A 165 0.54 -25.45 8.52
CA SER A 165 0.11 -26.46 9.50
C SER A 165 0.86 -27.79 9.34
N ARG A 166 1.20 -28.20 8.11
CA ARG A 166 2.00 -29.43 7.88
C ARG A 166 3.46 -29.27 8.33
N ALA A 167 4.04 -28.08 8.16
CA ALA A 167 5.36 -27.79 8.69
C ALA A 167 5.37 -27.83 10.24
N LEU A 168 4.34 -27.25 10.87
CA LEU A 168 4.16 -27.34 12.33
C LEU A 168 4.05 -28.79 12.80
N GLU A 169 3.23 -29.59 12.11
CA GLU A 169 3.03 -31.01 12.41
C GLU A 169 4.36 -31.79 12.39
N SER A 170 5.22 -31.48 11.41
CA SER A 170 6.54 -32.11 11.29
C SER A 170 7.44 -31.78 12.48
N PHE A 171 7.42 -30.53 12.95
CA PHE A 171 8.18 -30.14 14.14
C PHE A 171 7.63 -30.79 15.42
N VAL A 172 6.32 -30.76 15.65
CA VAL A 172 5.72 -31.41 16.82
C VAL A 172 6.02 -32.91 16.82
N SER A 173 5.89 -33.57 15.66
CA SER A 173 6.24 -34.98 15.49
C SER A 173 7.72 -35.27 15.80
N ALA A 174 8.64 -34.41 15.37
CA ALA A 174 10.06 -34.54 15.68
C ALA A 174 10.34 -34.45 17.20
N VAL A 175 9.62 -33.60 17.92
CA VAL A 175 9.69 -33.48 19.38
C VAL A 175 9.09 -34.70 20.06
N GLU A 176 7.88 -35.12 19.67
CA GLU A 176 7.22 -36.31 20.21
C GLU A 176 8.06 -37.57 20.01
N GLU A 177 8.63 -37.76 18.81
CA GLU A 177 9.53 -38.89 18.51
C GLU A 177 10.84 -38.81 19.33
N GLY A 178 11.48 -37.63 19.38
CA GLY A 178 12.77 -37.45 20.04
C GLY A 178 12.70 -37.61 21.56
N ARG A 179 11.64 -37.10 22.17
CA ARG A 179 11.42 -37.15 23.62
C ARG A 179 10.76 -38.46 24.05
N GLY A 180 9.85 -39.01 23.24
CA GLY A 180 9.17 -40.28 23.48
C GLY A 180 8.44 -40.29 24.84
N PRO A 181 8.53 -41.39 25.62
CA PRO A 181 7.89 -41.49 26.94
C PRO A 181 8.33 -40.45 27.98
N ARG A 182 9.40 -39.68 27.70
CA ARG A 182 9.92 -38.66 28.61
C ARG A 182 9.17 -37.34 28.47
N LEU A 183 8.50 -37.12 27.34
CA LEU A 183 7.68 -35.93 27.12
C LEU A 183 6.47 -35.99 28.05
N LYS A 184 6.28 -34.93 28.84
CA LYS A 184 5.15 -34.79 29.76
C LYS A 184 4.20 -33.68 29.33
N ALA A 185 4.71 -32.67 28.61
CA ALA A 185 3.89 -31.66 27.98
C ALA A 185 2.82 -32.33 27.09
N THR A 186 1.59 -31.83 27.15
CA THR A 186 0.56 -32.26 26.22
C THR A 186 0.83 -31.68 24.84
N ARG A 187 0.22 -32.29 23.83
CA ARG A 187 0.32 -31.78 22.45
C ARG A 187 -0.18 -30.34 22.35
N GLU A 188 -1.24 -30.00 23.06
CA GLU A 188 -1.81 -28.64 23.11
C GLU A 188 -0.79 -27.65 23.67
N GLU A 189 -0.07 -28.00 24.75
CA GLU A 189 0.99 -27.15 25.31
C GLU A 189 2.14 -26.93 24.32
N LEU A 190 2.51 -27.93 23.52
CA LEU A 190 3.53 -27.77 22.48
C LEU A 190 3.07 -26.80 21.38
N LEU A 191 1.80 -26.87 20.98
CA LEU A 191 1.22 -26.05 19.92
C LEU A 191 1.10 -24.55 20.29
N GLU A 192 1.21 -24.20 21.58
CA GLU A 192 1.25 -22.80 22.02
C GLU A 192 2.56 -22.08 21.66
N ALA A 193 3.58 -22.80 21.18
CA ALA A 193 4.90 -22.27 20.81
C ALA A 193 5.55 -21.40 21.91
N ARG A 194 5.34 -21.77 23.18
CA ARG A 194 5.85 -21.02 24.33
C ARG A 194 7.35 -21.22 24.54
N VAL A 195 7.96 -20.20 25.11
CA VAL A 195 9.32 -20.25 25.66
C VAL A 195 9.22 -20.62 27.13
N TYR A 196 10.05 -21.57 27.55
CA TYR A 196 10.15 -22.07 28.90
C TYR A 196 11.55 -21.88 29.43
N LEU A 197 11.69 -21.58 30.73
CA LEU A 197 12.97 -21.67 31.41
C LEU A 197 13.39 -23.14 31.52
N GLY A 198 14.69 -23.41 31.56
CA GLY A 198 15.21 -24.79 31.64
C GLY A 198 14.62 -25.61 32.79
N ARG A 199 14.30 -24.97 33.93
CA ARG A 199 13.58 -25.64 35.04
C ARG A 199 12.17 -26.11 34.64
N GLU A 200 11.40 -25.26 33.97
CA GLU A 200 10.05 -25.58 33.50
C GLU A 200 10.11 -26.62 32.37
N ALA A 201 11.09 -26.48 31.46
CA ALA A 201 11.33 -27.44 30.39
C ALA A 201 11.66 -28.86 30.92
N LEU A 202 12.30 -28.97 32.09
CA LEU A 202 12.52 -30.26 32.76
C LEU A 202 11.20 -30.86 33.28
N GLU A 203 10.35 -30.03 33.88
CA GLU A 203 9.04 -30.46 34.40
C GLU A 203 8.14 -30.96 33.28
N LEU A 204 8.20 -30.30 32.11
CA LEU A 204 7.50 -30.65 30.88
C LEU A 204 8.14 -31.81 30.08
N GLY A 205 9.34 -32.26 30.47
CA GLY A 205 10.05 -33.34 29.78
C GLY A 205 10.66 -32.94 28.43
N LEU A 206 10.75 -31.64 28.14
CA LEU A 206 11.45 -31.08 26.97
C LEU A 206 12.98 -31.26 27.10
N ILE A 207 13.49 -31.30 28.33
CA ILE A 207 14.87 -31.70 28.62
C ILE A 207 14.89 -32.86 29.61
N ASP A 208 16.05 -33.48 29.79
CA ASP A 208 16.21 -34.62 30.66
C ASP A 208 16.76 -34.25 32.04
N GLN A 209 17.66 -33.26 32.12
CA GLN A 209 18.27 -32.83 33.37
C GLN A 209 18.84 -31.41 33.32
N LEU A 210 18.92 -30.76 34.47
CA LEU A 210 19.69 -29.51 34.59
C LEU A 210 21.17 -29.83 34.77
N GLY A 211 22.05 -29.14 34.05
CA GLY A 211 23.48 -29.44 34.10
C GLY A 211 24.34 -28.47 33.29
N SER A 212 25.62 -28.78 33.24
CA SER A 212 26.65 -28.00 32.54
C SER A 212 27.24 -28.81 31.39
N LEU A 213 28.14 -28.19 30.62
CA LEU A 213 28.87 -28.88 29.55
C LEU A 213 29.60 -30.14 30.04
N GLN A 214 30.21 -30.07 31.22
CA GLN A 214 30.91 -31.23 31.79
C GLN A 214 29.95 -32.40 32.02
N HIS A 215 28.75 -32.13 32.53
CA HIS A 215 27.72 -33.17 32.72
C HIS A 215 27.31 -33.81 31.38
N ALA A 216 27.17 -33.00 30.32
CA ALA A 216 26.85 -33.51 28.99
C ALA A 216 27.98 -34.39 28.41
N ILE A 217 29.25 -33.99 28.61
CA ILE A 217 30.43 -34.77 28.21
C ILE A 217 30.50 -36.09 28.98
N ASP A 218 30.32 -36.06 30.30
CA ASP A 218 30.36 -37.24 31.16
C ASP A 218 29.25 -38.22 30.77
N GLU A 219 28.04 -37.72 30.51
CA GLU A 219 26.90 -38.53 30.06
C GLU A 219 27.16 -39.16 28.68
N ALA A 220 27.75 -38.41 27.75
CA ALA A 220 28.12 -38.92 26.43
C ALA A 220 29.18 -40.02 26.53
N ALA A 221 30.23 -39.81 27.33
CA ALA A 221 31.28 -40.81 27.59
C ALA A 221 30.72 -42.07 28.26
N ARG A 222 29.83 -41.90 29.24
CA ARG A 222 29.17 -43.00 29.94
C ARG A 222 28.31 -43.84 29.00
N ARG A 223 27.51 -43.20 28.13
CA ARG A 223 26.71 -43.90 27.11
C ARG A 223 27.55 -44.66 26.10
N ALA A 224 28.76 -44.17 25.80
CA ALA A 224 29.71 -44.84 24.92
C ALA A 224 30.57 -45.91 25.64
N GLY A 225 30.45 -46.05 26.96
CA GLY A 225 31.21 -47.02 27.75
C GLY A 225 32.71 -46.70 27.84
N LEU A 226 33.08 -45.42 27.80
CA LEU A 226 34.48 -44.99 27.88
C LEU A 226 34.95 -44.90 29.33
N LEU A 227 36.15 -45.42 29.60
CA LEU A 227 36.82 -45.32 30.92
C LEU A 227 37.90 -44.23 30.92
N SER A 228 38.48 -43.93 29.76
CA SER A 228 39.45 -42.86 29.56
C SER A 228 39.20 -42.25 28.19
N TYR A 229 39.08 -40.93 28.11
CA TYR A 229 38.73 -40.25 26.87
C TYR A 229 39.36 -38.88 26.78
N THR A 230 39.48 -38.39 25.55
CA THR A 230 39.82 -37.00 25.24
C THR A 230 38.59 -36.25 24.76
N VAL A 231 38.54 -34.95 25.03
CA VAL A 231 37.48 -34.07 24.51
C VAL A 231 38.08 -33.22 23.41
N VAL A 232 37.45 -33.24 22.23
CA VAL A 232 37.89 -32.43 21.09
C VAL A 232 36.72 -31.59 20.61
N LYS A 233 36.91 -30.28 20.58
CA LYS A 233 35.97 -29.38 19.91
C LYS A 233 36.24 -29.40 18.41
N LEU A 234 35.22 -29.70 17.61
CA LEU A 234 35.34 -29.72 16.15
C LEU A 234 35.02 -28.34 15.58
N ASN A 235 35.96 -27.79 14.81
CA ASN A 235 35.82 -26.52 14.08
C ASN A 235 36.38 -26.70 12.65
N LEU A 236 35.94 -25.88 11.69
CA LEU A 236 36.58 -25.73 10.37
C LEU A 236 37.50 -24.49 10.39
N SER A 237 38.69 -24.57 9.77
CA SER A 237 39.63 -23.42 9.66
C SER A 237 39.18 -22.50 8.52
N SER A 238 38.93 -21.23 8.80
CA SER A 238 38.48 -20.25 7.81
C SER A 238 39.66 -19.62 7.03
N THR A 239 39.60 -19.69 5.72
CA THR A 239 40.38 -18.81 4.83
C THR A 239 39.50 -18.49 3.63
N LEU A 240 39.03 -17.24 3.53
CA LEU A 240 39.03 -16.43 2.30
C LEU A 240 38.52 -15.03 2.64
N GLN A 241 39.30 -14.04 2.23
CA GLN A 241 39.16 -12.61 2.51
C GLN A 241 38.63 -11.91 1.24
N SER A 242 37.60 -11.09 1.45
CA SER A 242 37.13 -9.89 0.71
C SER A 242 37.41 -9.70 -0.79
N SER A 243 36.42 -9.20 -1.52
CA SER A 243 36.65 -8.24 -2.61
C SER A 243 35.73 -7.01 -2.45
N ALA A 244 36.33 -5.83 -2.63
CA ALA A 244 35.64 -4.54 -2.85
C ALA A 244 34.82 -4.63 -4.15
N GLY A 245 33.72 -3.91 -4.39
CA GLY A 245 33.10 -2.79 -3.73
C GLY A 245 32.28 -2.04 -4.78
N TYR A 246 30.99 -2.37 -4.90
CA TYR A 246 29.99 -1.54 -5.55
C TYR A 246 28.94 -1.22 -4.49
N THR A 247 28.72 0.05 -4.19
CA THR A 247 27.65 0.45 -3.28
C THR A 247 26.38 0.70 -4.07
N TRP A 248 25.24 0.35 -3.47
CA TRP A 248 23.89 0.40 -4.05
C TRP A 248 23.43 1.79 -4.51
N GLN A 249 24.22 2.84 -4.27
CA GLN A 249 23.88 4.23 -4.58
C GLN A 249 24.34 4.67 -5.99
N ASN A 250 25.20 3.90 -6.67
CA ASN A 250 25.89 4.30 -7.91
C ASN A 250 25.57 3.40 -9.15
N VAL A 251 24.49 2.62 -9.12
CA VAL A 251 24.08 1.72 -10.22
C VAL A 251 22.80 2.24 -10.88
N THR A 252 22.80 2.52 -12.18
CA THR A 252 21.63 3.01 -12.95
C THR A 252 21.23 2.07 -14.10
N VAL A 253 20.01 2.23 -14.63
CA VAL A 253 19.49 1.38 -15.72
C VAL A 253 20.23 1.64 -17.05
N GLU A 254 20.52 2.90 -17.39
CA GLU A 254 21.31 3.20 -18.61
C GLU A 254 22.73 2.65 -18.56
N LEU A 255 23.35 2.58 -17.37
CA LEU A 255 24.67 1.96 -17.21
C LEU A 255 24.60 0.46 -17.52
N LEU A 256 23.58 -0.24 -17.04
CA LEU A 256 23.37 -1.67 -17.33
C LEU A 256 23.15 -1.88 -18.83
N GLU A 257 22.26 -1.14 -19.48
CA GLU A 257 22.02 -1.28 -20.93
C GLU A 257 23.27 -0.99 -21.78
N SER A 258 24.13 -0.07 -21.34
CA SER A 258 25.41 0.21 -22.01
C SER A 258 26.43 -0.94 -21.88
N LEU A 259 26.41 -1.65 -20.75
CA LEU A 259 27.32 -2.77 -20.48
C LEU A 259 26.86 -4.02 -21.22
N HIS A 260 25.55 -4.28 -21.26
CA HIS A 260 24.97 -5.32 -22.11
C HIS A 260 23.58 -4.89 -22.64
N PRO A 261 23.44 -4.67 -23.96
CA PRO A 261 22.18 -4.26 -24.58
C PRO A 261 21.19 -5.44 -24.65
N PRO A 262 19.86 -5.18 -24.76
CA PRO A 262 18.87 -6.25 -24.75
C PRO A 262 19.03 -7.26 -25.90
N PRO A 263 18.82 -8.57 -25.65
CA PRO A 263 18.48 -9.16 -24.36
C PRO A 263 19.71 -9.39 -23.47
N ALA A 264 19.65 -8.89 -22.23
CA ALA A 264 20.64 -9.11 -21.19
C ALA A 264 19.97 -9.33 -19.83
N VAL A 265 20.60 -10.13 -18.96
CA VAL A 265 20.07 -10.51 -17.65
C VAL A 265 21.11 -10.17 -16.58
N TYR A 266 20.68 -9.43 -15.55
CA TYR A 266 21.52 -8.96 -14.46
C TYR A 266 20.93 -9.37 -13.11
N TYR A 267 21.79 -9.65 -12.13
CA TYR A 267 21.39 -9.81 -10.73
C TYR A 267 21.90 -8.60 -9.93
N ILE A 268 21.13 -7.50 -9.93
CA ILE A 268 21.54 -6.23 -9.29
C ILE A 268 20.34 -5.43 -8.77
N TYR A 269 20.55 -4.61 -7.73
CA TYR A 269 19.56 -3.73 -7.11
C TYR A 269 19.84 -2.26 -7.45
N ILE A 270 18.81 -1.52 -7.88
CA ILE A 270 18.84 -0.08 -8.18
C ILE A 270 17.76 0.63 -7.34
N PRO A 271 18.08 1.71 -6.61
CA PRO A 271 17.09 2.44 -5.82
C PRO A 271 16.07 3.20 -6.68
N ALA A 272 14.80 3.19 -6.26
CA ALA A 272 13.63 3.61 -7.04
C ALA A 272 13.63 5.06 -7.57
N ALA A 273 14.38 5.97 -6.94
CA ALA A 273 14.45 7.39 -7.35
C ALA A 273 15.11 7.61 -8.72
N GLN A 274 15.79 6.60 -9.28
CA GLN A 274 16.51 6.70 -10.56
C GLN A 274 15.82 5.97 -11.72
N ILE A 275 14.53 5.64 -11.58
CA ILE A 275 13.74 4.87 -12.58
C ILE A 275 12.60 5.72 -13.20
N ALA A 276 12.42 6.99 -12.81
CA ALA A 276 11.27 7.80 -13.24
C ALA A 276 11.57 8.74 -14.43
N SER A 277 10.91 8.51 -15.58
CA SER A 277 10.76 9.51 -16.66
C SER A 277 9.44 10.29 -16.49
N PRO A 278 9.41 11.63 -16.59
CA PRO A 278 8.17 12.40 -16.58
C PRO A 278 7.46 12.37 -17.95
N GLY A 279 6.17 12.02 -17.96
CA GLY A 279 5.31 12.03 -19.15
C GLY A 279 4.91 13.44 -19.60
N ALA A 280 4.90 13.67 -20.91
CA ALA A 280 4.55 14.94 -21.54
C ALA A 280 3.03 15.23 -21.46
N GLN A 281 2.68 16.51 -21.28
CA GLN A 281 1.31 17.01 -21.43
C GLN A 281 1.05 17.39 -22.90
N VAL A 282 -0.08 16.93 -23.45
CA VAL A 282 -0.57 17.33 -24.78
C VAL A 282 -1.90 18.05 -24.61
N GLN A 283 -1.98 19.29 -25.08
CA GLN A 283 -3.21 20.10 -25.12
C GLN A 283 -3.81 20.03 -26.54
N PHE A 284 -5.11 19.76 -26.66
CA PHE A 284 -5.82 19.75 -27.94
C PHE A 284 -6.81 20.90 -28.06
N ASN A 285 -6.73 21.61 -29.18
CA ASN A 285 -7.81 22.44 -29.73
C ASN A 285 -8.45 21.66 -30.89
N ALA A 286 -9.68 21.17 -30.74
CA ALA A 286 -10.39 20.53 -31.85
C ALA A 286 -11.90 20.85 -31.82
N SER A 287 -12.39 21.41 -32.93
CA SER A 287 -13.78 21.72 -33.23
C SER A 287 -14.50 20.50 -33.83
N GLY A 288 -15.15 19.69 -33.00
CA GLY A 288 -16.00 18.55 -33.38
C GLY A 288 -17.43 18.70 -32.83
N ARG A 289 -18.40 17.93 -33.37
CA ARG A 289 -19.84 18.03 -33.00
C ARG A 289 -20.21 17.38 -31.66
N GLY A 290 -19.33 16.55 -31.09
CA GLY A 290 -19.44 15.95 -29.76
C GLY A 290 -18.05 15.72 -29.17
N ARG A 291 -17.90 15.93 -27.85
CA ARG A 291 -16.61 15.90 -27.14
C ARG A 291 -16.57 14.74 -26.13
N VAL A 292 -15.66 13.81 -26.31
CA VAL A 292 -15.32 12.77 -25.33
C VAL A 292 -14.23 13.32 -24.43
N LEU A 293 -14.47 13.34 -23.13
CA LEU A 293 -13.48 13.76 -22.14
C LEU A 293 -12.81 12.51 -21.56
N ILE A 294 -11.48 12.45 -21.64
CA ILE A 294 -10.70 11.46 -20.91
C ILE A 294 -10.09 12.15 -19.69
N ASP A 295 -10.50 11.71 -18.51
CA ASP A 295 -10.00 12.25 -17.25
C ASP A 295 -8.53 11.85 -17.05
N LEU A 296 -7.66 12.82 -16.78
CA LEU A 296 -6.32 12.62 -16.21
C LEU A 296 -6.17 13.33 -14.85
N SER A 297 -7.15 14.13 -14.41
CA SER A 297 -7.13 14.86 -13.14
C SER A 297 -7.03 13.94 -11.93
N HIS A 298 -7.53 12.71 -12.02
CA HIS A 298 -7.47 11.74 -10.92
C HIS A 298 -6.37 10.69 -11.11
N GLY A 299 -5.38 10.99 -11.94
CA GLY A 299 -4.24 10.10 -12.20
C GLY A 299 -4.63 8.81 -12.92
N ASN A 300 -5.73 8.85 -13.68
CA ASN A 300 -6.17 7.78 -14.57
C ASN A 300 -5.02 7.29 -15.45
N ARG A 301 -4.77 5.97 -15.39
CA ARG A 301 -3.64 5.31 -16.01
C ARG A 301 -3.98 4.91 -17.44
N VAL A 302 -4.21 5.91 -18.28
CA VAL A 302 -4.57 5.75 -19.68
C VAL A 302 -3.83 6.75 -20.56
N SER A 303 -3.51 6.34 -21.78
CA SER A 303 -2.80 7.18 -22.75
C SER A 303 -3.48 7.13 -24.12
N TRP A 304 -3.05 8.01 -25.03
CA TRP A 304 -3.42 7.94 -26.46
C TRP A 304 -3.13 6.55 -27.04
N TRP A 305 -1.96 5.99 -26.73
CA TRP A 305 -1.56 4.66 -27.21
C TRP A 305 -2.50 3.57 -26.68
N SER A 306 -2.96 3.71 -25.44
CA SER A 306 -3.84 2.73 -24.80
C SER A 306 -5.24 2.69 -25.43
N LEU A 307 -5.73 3.83 -25.93
CA LEU A 307 -7.08 3.98 -26.49
C LEU A 307 -7.10 4.19 -28.01
N ASP A 308 -5.97 4.04 -28.70
CA ASP A 308 -5.82 4.42 -30.12
C ASP A 308 -6.93 3.86 -31.01
N ALA A 309 -7.27 2.58 -30.84
CA ALA A 309 -8.35 1.93 -31.59
C ALA A 309 -9.73 2.59 -31.36
N LEU A 310 -10.06 2.90 -30.10
CA LEU A 310 -11.32 3.59 -29.78
C LEU A 310 -11.32 5.03 -30.32
N LEU A 311 -10.21 5.75 -30.17
CA LEU A 311 -10.07 7.12 -30.64
C LEU A 311 -10.19 7.21 -32.17
N ALA A 312 -9.59 6.27 -32.89
CA ALA A 312 -9.72 6.16 -34.34
C ALA A 312 -11.20 5.97 -34.77
N GLU A 313 -11.94 5.08 -34.10
CA GLU A 313 -13.35 4.84 -34.40
C GLU A 313 -14.26 6.04 -34.05
N LEU A 314 -13.92 6.81 -33.01
CA LEU A 314 -14.61 8.06 -32.67
C LEU A 314 -14.37 9.15 -33.73
N VAL A 315 -13.11 9.30 -34.18
CA VAL A 315 -12.74 10.27 -35.23
C VAL A 315 -13.46 9.94 -36.54
N ARG A 316 -13.55 8.67 -36.93
CA ARG A 316 -14.33 8.22 -38.11
C ARG A 316 -15.81 8.62 -38.04
N ARG A 317 -16.35 8.80 -36.84
CA ARG A 317 -17.74 9.22 -36.57
C ARG A 317 -17.87 10.73 -36.31
N ASN A 318 -16.82 11.51 -36.60
CA ASN A 318 -16.77 12.97 -36.39
C ASN A 318 -16.96 13.40 -34.92
N VAL A 319 -16.51 12.56 -34.00
CA VAL A 319 -16.47 12.83 -32.55
C VAL A 319 -15.02 13.13 -32.15
N SER A 320 -14.80 14.25 -31.45
CA SER A 320 -13.47 14.60 -30.94
C SER A 320 -13.29 14.07 -29.52
N ALA A 321 -12.06 13.73 -29.17
CA ALA A 321 -11.70 13.27 -27.84
C ALA A 321 -10.55 14.13 -27.29
N GLY A 322 -10.58 14.44 -26.00
CA GLY A 322 -9.58 15.27 -25.34
C GLY A 322 -9.22 14.74 -23.96
N PHE A 323 -7.93 14.71 -23.66
CA PHE A 323 -7.41 14.38 -22.34
C PHE A 323 -7.39 15.63 -21.47
N VAL A 324 -7.94 15.55 -20.26
CA VAL A 324 -8.14 16.71 -19.38
C VAL A 324 -7.46 16.47 -18.04
N SER A 325 -6.46 17.27 -17.71
CA SER A 325 -5.57 17.04 -16.56
C SER A 325 -5.98 17.77 -15.28
N SER A 326 -7.02 18.60 -15.30
CA SER A 326 -7.56 19.24 -14.10
C SER A 326 -9.07 19.07 -14.00
N TRP A 327 -9.55 18.89 -12.77
CA TRP A 327 -10.96 18.68 -12.49
C TRP A 327 -11.80 19.90 -12.91
N GLU A 328 -11.30 21.10 -12.69
CA GLU A 328 -12.00 22.34 -13.05
C GLU A 328 -12.24 22.45 -14.56
N SER A 329 -11.25 22.05 -15.36
CA SER A 329 -11.41 21.99 -16.82
C SER A 329 -12.45 20.93 -17.19
N LEU A 330 -12.35 19.74 -16.59
CA LEU A 330 -13.29 18.64 -16.83
C LEU A 330 -14.73 19.08 -16.51
N ARG A 331 -14.94 19.64 -15.32
CA ARG A 331 -16.20 20.22 -14.85
C ARG A 331 -16.79 21.24 -15.82
N SER A 332 -15.98 22.17 -16.31
CA SER A 332 -16.43 23.20 -17.24
C SER A 332 -16.85 22.65 -18.61
N GLU A 333 -16.28 21.52 -19.01
CA GLU A 333 -16.52 20.90 -20.32
C GLU A 333 -17.60 19.81 -20.29
N LEU A 334 -17.86 19.19 -19.13
CA LEU A 334 -18.87 18.14 -18.95
C LEU A 334 -20.27 18.50 -19.51
N PRO A 335 -20.79 19.74 -19.39
CA PRO A 335 -22.09 20.10 -19.97
C PRO A 335 -22.16 19.98 -21.49
N ASN A 336 -21.03 20.06 -22.18
CA ASN A 336 -20.92 19.99 -23.64
C ASN A 336 -20.34 18.66 -24.14
N ALA A 337 -19.97 17.76 -23.21
CA ALA A 337 -19.44 16.45 -23.54
C ALA A 337 -20.56 15.46 -23.89
N THR A 338 -20.24 14.44 -24.69
CA THR A 338 -21.12 13.30 -24.96
C THR A 338 -20.73 12.08 -24.13
N ALA A 339 -19.45 11.97 -23.78
CA ALA A 339 -18.95 10.92 -22.90
C ALA A 339 -17.81 11.39 -21.99
N LEU A 340 -17.71 10.75 -20.83
CA LEU A 340 -16.59 10.84 -19.90
C LEU A 340 -15.95 9.45 -19.78
N VAL A 341 -14.63 9.37 -19.90
CA VAL A 341 -13.83 8.16 -19.70
C VAL A 341 -13.04 8.30 -18.40
N VAL A 342 -13.27 7.38 -17.47
CA VAL A 342 -12.50 7.18 -16.24
C VAL A 342 -11.84 5.81 -16.36
N ALA A 343 -10.52 5.76 -16.36
CA ALA A 343 -9.74 4.56 -16.69
C ALA A 343 -8.62 4.34 -15.67
N ALA A 344 -8.82 3.38 -14.77
CA ALA A 344 -7.91 3.03 -13.67
C ALA A 344 -7.36 4.29 -12.94
N PRO A 345 -8.23 5.10 -12.30
CA PRO A 345 -7.81 6.27 -11.54
C PRO A 345 -6.82 5.87 -10.44
N ALA A 346 -5.86 6.75 -10.16
CA ALA A 346 -4.91 6.56 -9.05
C ALA A 346 -5.37 7.22 -7.76
N ARG A 347 -6.37 8.11 -7.83
CA ARG A 347 -6.94 8.85 -6.69
C ARG A 347 -8.46 8.74 -6.68
N PRO A 348 -9.09 8.62 -5.50
CA PRO A 348 -10.54 8.57 -5.41
C PRO A 348 -11.18 9.92 -5.78
N TYR A 349 -12.39 9.86 -6.32
CA TYR A 349 -13.25 11.02 -6.55
C TYR A 349 -14.00 11.37 -5.25
N ASN A 350 -14.10 12.65 -4.95
CA ASN A 350 -14.86 13.12 -3.80
C ASN A 350 -16.38 13.18 -4.11
N ARG A 351 -17.21 13.42 -3.09
CA ARG A 351 -18.67 13.38 -3.24
C ARG A 351 -19.21 14.40 -4.24
N GLU A 352 -18.69 15.62 -4.24
CA GLU A 352 -19.14 16.69 -5.14
C GLU A 352 -18.79 16.34 -6.60
N GLU A 353 -17.59 15.81 -6.82
CA GLU A 353 -17.15 15.34 -8.14
C GLU A 353 -18.05 14.21 -8.66
N VAL A 354 -18.37 13.24 -7.80
CA VAL A 354 -19.27 12.13 -8.13
C VAL A 354 -20.68 12.64 -8.42
N ASP A 355 -21.20 13.60 -7.67
CA ASP A 355 -22.54 14.18 -7.91
C ASP A 355 -22.61 14.91 -9.27
N GLU A 356 -21.52 15.56 -9.69
CA GLU A 356 -21.42 16.20 -11.01
C GLU A 356 -21.35 15.20 -12.17
N ILE A 357 -20.57 14.12 -12.00
CA ILE A 357 -20.54 13.01 -12.96
C ILE A 357 -21.92 12.36 -13.02
N GLU A 358 -22.58 12.14 -11.89
CA GLU A 358 -23.93 11.57 -11.83
C GLU A 358 -24.94 12.44 -12.57
N SER A 359 -24.88 13.76 -12.37
CA SER A 359 -25.72 14.73 -13.08
C SER A 359 -25.48 14.68 -14.60
N PHE A 360 -24.21 14.63 -15.02
CA PHE A 360 -23.85 14.47 -16.42
C PHE A 360 -24.46 13.21 -17.05
N VAL A 361 -24.33 12.05 -16.40
CA VAL A 361 -24.92 10.80 -16.87
C VAL A 361 -26.45 10.92 -16.90
N ARG A 362 -27.08 11.42 -15.83
CA ARG A 362 -28.54 11.55 -15.75
C ARG A 362 -29.13 12.36 -16.91
N ARG A 363 -28.41 13.37 -17.42
CA ARG A 363 -28.80 14.21 -18.58
C ARG A 363 -28.66 13.54 -19.95
N GLY A 364 -28.10 12.33 -20.04
CA GLY A 364 -27.90 11.63 -21.31
C GLY A 364 -26.45 11.30 -21.64
N GLY A 365 -25.50 11.66 -20.77
CA GLY A 365 -24.08 11.38 -20.97
C GLY A 365 -23.75 9.89 -20.91
N VAL A 366 -22.69 9.49 -21.60
CA VAL A 366 -22.09 8.16 -21.47
C VAL A 366 -20.90 8.22 -20.51
N LEU A 367 -20.92 7.43 -19.44
CA LEU A 367 -19.76 7.25 -18.56
C LEU A 367 -19.12 5.90 -18.85
N LEU A 368 -17.88 5.92 -19.32
CA LEU A 368 -17.07 4.73 -19.52
C LEU A 368 -16.12 4.56 -18.33
N LEU A 369 -16.36 3.53 -17.52
CA LEU A 369 -15.54 3.12 -16.39
C LEU A 369 -14.69 1.93 -16.82
N LEU A 370 -13.39 2.15 -17.02
CA LEU A 370 -12.44 1.10 -17.33
C LEU A 370 -11.60 0.78 -16.10
N TYR A 371 -11.58 -0.48 -15.71
CA TYR A 371 -10.74 -0.99 -14.62
C TYR A 371 -9.75 -1.98 -15.17
N ASP A 372 -8.54 -1.97 -14.62
CA ASP A 372 -7.52 -2.92 -15.02
C ASP A 372 -6.61 -3.26 -13.82
N PRO A 373 -6.55 -4.54 -13.42
CA PRO A 373 -5.79 -5.01 -12.28
C PRO A 373 -4.27 -4.85 -12.47
N SER A 374 -3.76 -4.67 -13.69
CA SER A 374 -2.34 -4.38 -13.94
C SER A 374 -1.94 -2.96 -13.50
N TYR A 375 -2.90 -2.04 -13.40
CA TYR A 375 -2.67 -0.64 -13.06
C TYR A 375 -3.10 -0.28 -11.64
N GLU A 376 -4.12 -0.92 -11.05
CA GLU A 376 -4.69 -0.49 -9.76
C GLU A 376 -4.10 -1.19 -8.52
N TYR A 377 -3.04 -1.99 -8.66
CA TYR A 377 -2.36 -2.57 -7.50
C TYR A 377 -1.43 -1.54 -6.83
N LEU A 378 -1.96 -0.89 -5.79
CA LEU A 378 -1.28 0.11 -4.96
C LEU A 378 -0.19 -0.46 -4.01
N GLY A 379 0.36 -1.64 -4.31
CA GLY A 379 1.36 -2.29 -3.46
C GLY A 379 0.82 -2.63 -2.06
N ALA A 380 1.73 -3.00 -1.14
CA ALA A 380 1.38 -3.29 0.25
C ALA A 380 0.82 -2.06 1.00
N GLU A 381 1.15 -0.84 0.56
CA GLU A 381 0.68 0.42 1.17
C GLU A 381 -0.78 0.76 0.84
N GLY A 382 -1.29 0.33 -0.32
CA GLY A 382 -2.72 0.48 -0.65
C GLY A 382 -3.65 -0.34 0.26
N PHE A 383 -3.14 -1.45 0.80
CA PHE A 383 -3.88 -2.28 1.76
C PHE A 383 -3.93 -1.68 3.17
N SER A 384 -2.93 -0.88 3.57
CA SER A 384 -2.85 -0.32 4.93
C SER A 384 -3.75 0.90 5.16
N ASN A 385 -4.19 1.58 4.09
CA ASN A 385 -4.87 2.88 4.23
C ASN A 385 -6.40 2.80 4.26
N LEU A 386 -7.03 1.62 4.12
CA LEU A 386 -8.50 1.46 4.12
C LEU A 386 -9.24 2.36 3.10
N GLU A 387 -8.53 2.99 2.17
CA GLU A 387 -9.11 3.88 1.17
C GLU A 387 -9.81 3.04 0.11
N MET A 388 -11.05 3.42 -0.21
CA MET A 388 -11.83 2.83 -1.29
C MET A 388 -10.99 2.80 -2.58
N ALA A 389 -10.94 1.66 -3.29
CA ALA A 389 -10.30 1.58 -4.61
C ALA A 389 -10.72 2.80 -5.44
N PRO A 390 -9.76 3.58 -5.98
CA PRO A 390 -10.07 4.80 -6.71
C PRO A 390 -11.18 4.63 -7.76
N ALA A 391 -11.21 3.52 -8.52
CA ALA A 391 -12.26 3.29 -9.50
C ALA A 391 -13.65 3.10 -8.84
N ASN A 392 -13.69 2.44 -7.69
CA ASN A 392 -14.91 2.17 -6.95
C ASN A 392 -15.50 3.42 -6.26
N SER A 393 -14.70 4.47 -6.05
CA SER A 393 -15.19 5.76 -5.52
C SER A 393 -16.27 6.41 -6.40
N VAL A 394 -16.20 6.20 -7.72
CA VAL A 394 -17.21 6.65 -8.69
C VAL A 394 -18.15 5.52 -9.12
N ALA A 395 -17.64 4.31 -9.37
CA ALA A 395 -18.44 3.21 -9.91
C ALA A 395 -19.60 2.80 -8.98
N SER A 396 -19.36 2.81 -7.67
CA SER A 396 -20.34 2.38 -6.67
C SER A 396 -21.63 3.20 -6.68
N ARG A 397 -21.55 4.49 -7.06
CA ARG A 397 -22.71 5.37 -7.22
C ARG A 397 -23.72 4.82 -8.23
N PHE A 398 -23.24 4.10 -9.23
CA PHE A 398 -24.03 3.55 -10.32
C PHE A 398 -24.34 2.05 -10.13
N GLY A 399 -24.16 1.50 -8.92
CA GLY A 399 -24.42 0.08 -8.65
C GLY A 399 -23.42 -0.87 -9.32
N VAL A 400 -22.20 -0.39 -9.55
CA VAL A 400 -21.09 -1.16 -10.12
C VAL A 400 -19.93 -1.17 -9.13
N THR A 401 -19.29 -2.32 -8.96
CA THR A 401 -18.00 -2.41 -8.25
C THR A 401 -17.04 -3.31 -9.03
N PHE A 402 -15.78 -2.90 -9.12
CA PHE A 402 -14.70 -3.72 -9.64
C PHE A 402 -14.08 -4.53 -8.50
N ALA A 403 -14.00 -5.84 -8.69
CA ALA A 403 -13.35 -6.72 -7.74
C ALA A 403 -11.83 -6.69 -7.95
N TYR A 404 -11.10 -6.72 -6.84
CA TYR A 404 -9.64 -6.81 -6.88
C TYR A 404 -9.14 -8.15 -7.41
N GLY A 405 -7.90 -8.15 -7.87
CA GLY A 405 -7.26 -9.30 -8.50
C GLY A 405 -7.69 -9.46 -9.96
N TYR A 406 -7.09 -10.44 -10.62
CA TYR A 406 -7.35 -10.72 -12.02
C TYR A 406 -8.05 -12.07 -12.17
N LEU A 407 -8.69 -12.25 -13.32
CA LEU A 407 -9.36 -13.48 -13.68
C LEU A 407 -8.42 -14.39 -14.48
N TYR A 408 -8.52 -15.69 -14.24
CA TYR A 408 -7.82 -16.69 -15.02
C TYR A 408 -8.64 -17.96 -15.20
N ASN A 409 -8.41 -18.70 -16.28
CA ASN A 409 -9.05 -19.95 -16.57
C ASN A 409 -8.00 -20.98 -17.01
N ASN A 410 -8.01 -22.18 -16.41
CA ASN A 410 -7.03 -23.22 -16.71
C ASN A 410 -7.49 -24.18 -17.83
N ARG A 411 -8.70 -24.02 -18.37
CA ARG A 411 -9.30 -24.90 -19.37
C ARG A 411 -9.60 -24.17 -20.68
N GLU A 412 -10.19 -22.99 -20.58
CA GLU A 412 -10.64 -22.20 -21.73
C GLU A 412 -10.01 -20.80 -21.69
N TYR A 413 -8.89 -20.63 -22.41
CA TYR A 413 -8.13 -19.38 -22.43
C TYR A 413 -7.40 -19.18 -23.77
N TYR A 414 -7.10 -17.93 -24.11
CA TYR A 414 -6.40 -17.57 -25.35
C TYR A 414 -4.88 -17.51 -25.12
N GLY A 415 -4.16 -18.58 -25.47
CA GLY A 415 -2.70 -18.66 -25.37
C GLY A 415 -2.17 -18.83 -23.95
N ILE A 416 -2.49 -17.91 -23.03
CA ILE A 416 -2.11 -17.96 -21.61
C ILE A 416 -3.35 -17.97 -20.72
N TYR A 417 -3.28 -18.71 -19.61
CA TYR A 417 -4.37 -18.96 -18.67
C TYR A 417 -5.13 -17.71 -18.17
N ARG A 418 -4.51 -16.52 -18.18
CA ARG A 418 -5.15 -15.26 -17.75
C ARG A 418 -5.87 -14.50 -18.88
N ASN A 419 -5.69 -14.92 -20.13
CA ASN A 419 -6.36 -14.32 -21.27
C ASN A 419 -7.73 -14.98 -21.44
N ILE A 420 -8.77 -14.28 -21.02
CA ILE A 420 -10.12 -14.82 -20.84
C ILE A 420 -10.92 -14.70 -22.13
N TYR A 421 -11.43 -15.84 -22.62
CA TYR A 421 -12.50 -15.84 -23.62
C TYR A 421 -13.81 -15.35 -23.00
N VAL A 422 -14.47 -14.39 -23.63
CA VAL A 422 -15.82 -13.95 -23.24
C VAL A 422 -16.74 -14.26 -24.42
N ARG A 423 -17.69 -15.17 -24.22
CA ARG A 423 -18.62 -15.64 -25.26
C ARG A 423 -20.08 -15.55 -24.85
N GLU A 424 -20.32 -15.22 -23.59
CA GLU A 424 -21.66 -15.09 -23.05
C GLU A 424 -21.98 -13.61 -22.87
N PHE A 425 -22.96 -13.14 -23.65
CA PHE A 425 -23.38 -11.75 -23.68
C PHE A 425 -24.89 -11.64 -23.45
N ALA A 426 -25.30 -10.65 -22.69
CA ALA A 426 -26.70 -10.25 -22.61
C ALA A 426 -27.11 -9.56 -23.93
N ASN A 427 -28.41 -9.50 -24.18
CA ASN A 427 -28.93 -8.76 -25.32
C ASN A 427 -28.67 -7.24 -25.14
N SER A 428 -27.63 -6.75 -25.80
CA SER A 428 -27.17 -5.36 -25.74
C SER A 428 -26.57 -4.98 -27.09
N SER A 429 -26.85 -3.75 -27.55
CA SER A 429 -26.25 -3.21 -28.78
C SER A 429 -24.72 -3.13 -28.71
N LEU A 430 -24.15 -3.13 -27.50
CA LEU A 430 -22.70 -3.10 -27.28
C LEU A 430 -22.00 -4.38 -27.79
N PHE A 431 -22.69 -5.52 -27.77
CA PHE A 431 -22.17 -6.82 -28.19
C PHE A 431 -22.86 -7.33 -29.47
N ALA A 432 -23.49 -6.45 -30.24
CA ALA A 432 -24.08 -6.82 -31.52
C ALA A 432 -22.97 -7.34 -32.46
N ASN A 433 -23.18 -8.53 -33.03
CA ASN A 433 -22.20 -9.23 -33.86
C ASN A 433 -20.86 -9.58 -33.19
N VAL A 434 -20.78 -9.51 -31.85
CA VAL A 434 -19.63 -10.00 -31.10
C VAL A 434 -19.91 -11.43 -30.67
N SER A 435 -19.19 -12.39 -31.25
CA SER A 435 -19.30 -13.81 -30.91
C SER A 435 -18.27 -14.21 -29.85
N THR A 436 -17.07 -13.64 -29.91
CA THR A 436 -16.00 -13.89 -28.93
C THR A 436 -15.16 -12.64 -28.72
N MET A 437 -14.96 -12.26 -27.46
CA MET A 437 -14.08 -11.17 -27.05
C MET A 437 -12.96 -11.74 -26.15
N ILE A 438 -11.75 -11.23 -26.26
CA ILE A 438 -10.61 -11.63 -25.40
C ILE A 438 -10.22 -10.47 -24.49
N LEU A 439 -10.10 -10.75 -23.20
CA LEU A 439 -9.57 -9.85 -22.19
C LEU A 439 -8.22 -10.38 -21.68
N PHE A 440 -7.20 -9.55 -21.58
CA PHE A 440 -5.81 -9.99 -21.28
C PHE A 440 -5.39 -9.67 -19.84
N THR A 441 -6.01 -8.66 -19.25
CA THR A 441 -5.90 -8.25 -17.85
C THR A 441 -7.29 -8.20 -17.22
N ALA A 442 -8.07 -9.25 -17.43
CA ALA A 442 -9.47 -9.29 -17.03
C ALA A 442 -9.66 -9.17 -15.50
N ALA A 443 -10.60 -8.35 -15.09
CA ALA A 443 -11.10 -8.23 -13.72
C ALA A 443 -12.61 -8.48 -13.67
N ALA A 444 -13.08 -8.94 -12.50
CA ALA A 444 -14.51 -9.14 -12.30
C ALA A 444 -15.23 -7.81 -12.02
N VAL A 445 -16.33 -7.60 -12.72
CA VAL A 445 -17.28 -6.50 -12.53
C VAL A 445 -18.51 -7.03 -11.80
N ARG A 446 -18.82 -6.50 -10.63
CA ARG A 446 -20.01 -6.85 -9.85
C ARG A 446 -21.08 -5.80 -10.05
N SER A 447 -22.19 -6.19 -10.68
CA SER A 447 -23.37 -5.34 -10.86
C SER A 447 -24.61 -6.20 -11.11
N GLY A 448 -25.79 -5.71 -10.71
CA GLY A 448 -27.07 -6.28 -11.11
C GLY A 448 -27.39 -6.10 -12.60
N SER A 449 -26.61 -5.27 -13.31
CA SER A 449 -26.74 -5.01 -14.76
C SER A 449 -25.55 -5.54 -15.56
N ALA A 450 -24.97 -6.67 -15.13
CA ALA A 450 -23.94 -7.37 -15.87
C ALA A 450 -24.44 -7.78 -17.26
N VAL A 451 -23.58 -7.66 -18.27
CA VAL A 451 -23.92 -7.91 -19.67
C VAL A 451 -22.93 -8.81 -20.41
N ALA A 452 -21.78 -9.14 -19.81
CA ALA A 452 -20.84 -10.10 -20.37
C ALA A 452 -20.18 -10.91 -19.25
N TRP A 453 -19.98 -12.21 -19.48
CA TRP A 453 -19.44 -13.13 -18.48
C TRP A 453 -18.27 -13.95 -19.02
N ALA A 454 -17.26 -14.12 -18.17
CA ALA A 454 -16.22 -15.10 -18.35
C ALA A 454 -16.80 -16.54 -18.26
N PRO A 455 -16.14 -17.55 -18.84
CA PRO A 455 -16.65 -18.91 -18.88
C PRO A 455 -16.80 -19.48 -17.47
N GLU A 456 -17.74 -20.41 -17.29
CA GLU A 456 -17.90 -21.15 -16.04
C GLU A 456 -16.58 -21.84 -15.65
N GLY A 457 -16.21 -21.78 -14.36
CA GLY A 457 -14.94 -22.32 -13.89
C GLY A 457 -13.73 -21.39 -14.05
N THR A 458 -13.95 -20.14 -14.46
CA THR A 458 -12.96 -19.06 -14.35
C THR A 458 -12.71 -18.77 -12.88
N TYR A 459 -11.46 -18.51 -12.49
CA TYR A 459 -11.04 -18.19 -11.14
C TYR A 459 -10.76 -16.68 -11.01
N SER A 460 -10.98 -16.15 -9.80
CA SER A 460 -10.41 -14.86 -9.39
C SER A 460 -9.18 -15.11 -8.52
N THR A 461 -8.07 -14.41 -8.74
CA THR A 461 -6.88 -14.53 -7.88
C THR A 461 -7.08 -13.98 -6.48
N ALA A 462 -7.99 -13.03 -6.29
CA ALA A 462 -8.32 -12.51 -4.97
C ALA A 462 -9.25 -13.46 -4.19
N ALA A 463 -10.21 -14.10 -4.87
CA ALA A 463 -11.14 -15.02 -4.22
C ALA A 463 -10.61 -16.46 -4.13
N GLU A 464 -9.69 -16.85 -5.02
CA GLU A 464 -9.22 -18.22 -5.25
C GLU A 464 -10.34 -19.26 -5.45
N THR A 465 -11.51 -18.83 -5.94
CA THR A 465 -12.66 -19.69 -6.22
C THR A 465 -13.05 -19.70 -7.70
N PRO A 466 -13.38 -20.87 -8.26
CA PRO A 466 -13.95 -20.95 -9.59
C PRO A 466 -15.38 -20.41 -9.59
N GLY A 467 -15.82 -19.86 -10.71
CA GLY A 467 -17.19 -19.45 -10.89
C GLY A 467 -17.41 -18.79 -12.24
N ARG A 468 -18.59 -18.19 -12.36
CA ARG A 468 -19.00 -17.39 -13.50
C ARG A 468 -18.91 -15.91 -13.14
N TYR A 469 -17.86 -15.26 -13.62
CA TYR A 469 -17.57 -13.87 -13.27
C TYR A 469 -18.02 -12.95 -14.39
N ALA A 470 -18.83 -11.94 -14.06
CA ALA A 470 -19.13 -10.85 -14.98
C ALA A 470 -17.87 -10.02 -15.22
N VAL A 471 -17.65 -9.58 -16.46
CA VAL A 471 -16.49 -8.79 -16.88
C VAL A 471 -16.88 -7.44 -17.45
N ALA A 472 -18.17 -7.24 -17.74
CA ALA A 472 -18.73 -5.96 -18.14
C ALA A 472 -20.15 -5.77 -17.59
N ALA A 473 -20.52 -4.51 -17.33
CA ALA A 473 -21.87 -4.10 -16.94
C ALA A 473 -22.31 -2.86 -17.72
N VAL A 474 -23.60 -2.77 -18.04
CA VAL A 474 -24.21 -1.60 -18.69
C VAL A 474 -25.42 -1.17 -17.87
N VAL A 475 -25.34 0.01 -17.27
CA VAL A 475 -26.37 0.57 -16.40
C VAL A 475 -27.03 1.76 -17.07
N ARG A 476 -28.37 1.80 -17.09
CA ARG A 476 -29.12 3.00 -17.47
C ARG A 476 -29.32 3.88 -16.25
N TRP A 477 -28.99 5.16 -16.36
CA TRP A 477 -29.11 6.11 -15.25
C TRP A 477 -29.69 7.43 -15.75
N GLY A 478 -30.96 7.68 -15.42
CA GLY A 478 -31.74 8.73 -16.08
C GLY A 478 -31.81 8.47 -17.59
N ASN A 479 -31.41 9.47 -18.39
CA ASN A 479 -31.34 9.34 -19.84
C ASN A 479 -29.97 8.84 -20.37
N GLY A 480 -28.97 8.71 -19.49
CA GLY A 480 -27.62 8.30 -19.89
C GLY A 480 -27.31 6.84 -19.63
N THR A 481 -26.05 6.50 -19.85
CA THR A 481 -25.55 5.11 -19.80
C THR A 481 -24.19 5.06 -19.13
N VAL A 482 -24.02 4.11 -18.21
CA VAL A 482 -22.71 3.77 -17.65
C VAL A 482 -22.29 2.44 -18.25
N VAL A 483 -21.10 2.39 -18.83
CA VAL A 483 -20.44 1.18 -19.31
C VAL A 483 -19.26 0.92 -18.40
N ALA A 484 -19.25 -0.23 -17.73
CA ALA A 484 -18.14 -0.66 -16.90
C ALA A 484 -17.47 -1.90 -17.51
N LEU A 485 -16.15 -1.87 -17.67
CA LEU A 485 -15.37 -2.94 -18.26
C LEU A 485 -14.12 -3.22 -17.42
N GLY A 486 -13.92 -4.49 -17.06
CA GLY A 486 -12.79 -4.93 -16.26
C GLY A 486 -11.53 -5.24 -17.08
N ASP A 487 -11.23 -4.46 -18.11
CA ASP A 487 -9.99 -4.58 -18.89
C ASP A 487 -9.73 -3.27 -19.66
N ILE A 488 -8.48 -2.80 -19.69
CA ILE A 488 -8.04 -1.68 -20.55
C ILE A 488 -7.19 -2.19 -21.72
N SER A 489 -6.42 -3.27 -21.50
CA SER A 489 -5.51 -3.84 -22.49
C SER A 489 -6.17 -4.12 -23.85
N LEU A 490 -7.45 -4.49 -23.89
CA LEU A 490 -8.18 -4.80 -25.12
C LEU A 490 -8.21 -3.65 -26.13
N PHE A 491 -8.05 -2.39 -25.69
CA PHE A 491 -8.08 -1.24 -26.59
C PHE A 491 -6.74 -0.99 -27.30
N SER A 492 -5.68 -1.61 -26.81
CA SER A 492 -4.32 -1.41 -27.30
C SER A 492 -3.97 -2.40 -28.43
N GLU A 493 -3.09 -1.99 -29.34
CA GLU A 493 -2.50 -2.91 -30.31
C GLU A 493 -1.50 -3.87 -29.62
N PRO A 494 -1.45 -5.16 -29.98
CA PRO A 494 -2.26 -5.84 -31.01
C PRO A 494 -3.60 -6.41 -30.49
N PHE A 495 -3.90 -6.25 -29.20
CA PHE A 495 -5.04 -6.89 -28.50
C PHE A 495 -6.41 -6.49 -29.06
N CYS A 496 -6.55 -5.26 -29.56
CA CYS A 496 -7.78 -4.76 -30.18
C CYS A 496 -8.17 -5.48 -31.46
N ARG A 497 -7.26 -6.26 -32.07
CA ARG A 497 -7.49 -7.03 -33.31
C ARG A 497 -7.74 -8.51 -33.08
N VAL A 498 -7.72 -8.97 -31.82
CA VAL A 498 -7.90 -10.39 -31.49
C VAL A 498 -9.38 -10.72 -31.42
N GLU A 499 -9.80 -11.79 -32.11
CA GLU A 499 -11.21 -12.19 -32.25
C GLU A 499 -12.10 -11.00 -32.65
N ASP A 500 -13.26 -10.80 -32.00
CA ASP A 500 -14.20 -9.73 -32.30
C ASP A 500 -13.97 -8.46 -31.46
N ASN A 501 -12.79 -8.28 -30.85
CA ASN A 501 -12.48 -7.11 -30.01
C ASN A 501 -12.69 -5.79 -30.77
N SER A 502 -12.35 -5.73 -32.06
CA SER A 502 -12.56 -4.53 -32.88
C SER A 502 -14.04 -4.20 -33.07
N ILE A 503 -14.89 -5.21 -33.22
CA ILE A 503 -16.36 -5.04 -33.37
C ILE A 503 -16.95 -4.47 -32.08
N PHE A 504 -16.50 -4.95 -30.92
CA PHE A 504 -16.89 -4.37 -29.63
C PHE A 504 -16.51 -2.88 -29.53
N ILE A 505 -15.28 -2.53 -29.94
CA ILE A 505 -14.80 -1.14 -29.94
C ILE A 505 -15.64 -0.26 -30.88
N GLU A 506 -15.99 -0.75 -32.06
CA GLU A 506 -16.88 -0.06 -33.02
C GLU A 506 -18.29 0.18 -32.44
N ASN A 507 -18.85 -0.83 -31.76
CA ASN A 507 -20.15 -0.72 -31.08
C ASN A 507 -20.10 0.31 -29.95
N LEU A 508 -19.02 0.31 -29.16
CA LEU A 508 -18.79 1.29 -28.08
C LEU A 508 -18.67 2.72 -28.63
N ALA A 509 -17.89 2.91 -29.69
CA ALA A 509 -17.77 4.21 -30.37
C ALA A 509 -19.12 4.69 -30.90
N SER A 510 -19.95 3.78 -31.42
CA SER A 510 -21.29 4.09 -31.91
C SER A 510 -22.26 4.46 -30.78
N LEU A 511 -22.16 3.80 -29.62
CA LEU A 511 -22.90 4.18 -28.40
C LEU A 511 -22.55 5.60 -27.96
N ILE A 512 -21.26 5.95 -27.96
CA ILE A 512 -20.77 7.29 -27.60
C ILE A 512 -21.21 8.35 -28.61
N ALA A 513 -21.11 8.06 -29.91
CA ALA A 513 -21.47 8.99 -30.97
C ALA A 513 -22.97 9.31 -31.03
N ASN A 514 -23.82 8.35 -30.64
CA ASN A 514 -25.27 8.51 -30.62
C ASN A 514 -25.81 9.12 -29.31
N ALA A 515 -24.95 9.36 -28.32
CA ALA A 515 -25.37 9.93 -27.05
C ALA A 515 -25.77 11.41 -27.21
N THR A 516 -26.95 11.76 -26.71
CA THR A 516 -27.44 13.14 -26.68
C THR A 516 -27.59 13.61 -25.26
N VAL A 517 -26.75 14.55 -24.85
CA VAL A 517 -26.86 15.18 -23.53
C VAL A 517 -27.84 16.34 -23.65
N ALA A 518 -28.93 16.28 -22.87
CA ALA A 518 -29.84 17.39 -22.76
C ALA A 518 -29.07 18.60 -22.22
N LYS A 519 -29.01 19.68 -23.02
CA LYS A 519 -28.53 20.96 -22.52
C LYS A 519 -29.36 21.29 -21.29
N GLU A 520 -28.70 21.71 -20.22
CA GLU A 520 -29.40 22.33 -19.10
C GLU A 520 -30.31 23.39 -19.70
N ARG A 521 -31.63 23.28 -19.44
CA ARG A 521 -32.53 24.40 -19.68
C ARG A 521 -31.90 25.54 -18.90
N GLU A 522 -31.44 26.58 -19.59
CA GLU A 522 -31.25 27.91 -19.02
C GLU A 522 -32.63 28.42 -18.57
N ALA A 523 -33.16 27.81 -17.52
CA ALA A 523 -34.11 28.42 -16.62
C ALA A 523 -33.29 28.96 -15.45
N ARG A 524 -32.33 29.82 -15.77
CA ARG A 524 -31.70 30.67 -14.77
C ARG A 524 -32.14 32.08 -15.14
N ALA A 525 -33.15 32.58 -14.44
CA ALA A 525 -33.04 33.99 -14.06
C ALA A 525 -31.63 34.13 -13.49
N GLU A 526 -30.81 35.02 -14.05
CA GLU A 526 -29.41 35.20 -13.65
C GLU A 526 -29.34 35.18 -12.13
N GLU A 527 -28.90 34.04 -11.57
CA GLU A 527 -28.68 33.93 -10.14
C GLU A 527 -27.51 34.87 -9.87
N LYS A 528 -27.86 36.03 -9.32
CA LYS A 528 -26.97 37.11 -8.98
C LYS A 528 -27.24 37.52 -7.55
N VAL A 529 -26.18 37.87 -6.84
CA VAL A 529 -26.28 38.50 -5.53
C VAL A 529 -25.85 39.95 -5.68
N GLU A 530 -26.78 40.86 -5.45
CA GLU A 530 -26.53 42.31 -5.45
C GLU A 530 -25.71 42.73 -4.23
N ARG A 531 -25.11 43.93 -4.29
CA ARG A 531 -24.36 44.51 -3.16
C ARG A 531 -25.25 44.56 -1.91
N PRO A 532 -24.82 44.04 -0.75
CA PRO A 532 -25.61 44.08 0.47
C PRO A 532 -25.92 45.53 0.89
N ASN A 533 -27.20 45.85 1.07
CA ASN A 533 -27.62 47.15 1.57
C ASN A 533 -27.92 47.05 3.07
N LEU A 534 -26.90 47.28 3.90
CA LEU A 534 -27.00 47.23 5.35
C LEU A 534 -27.04 48.66 5.92
N PRO A 535 -28.11 49.08 6.61
CA PRO A 535 -28.18 50.41 7.22
C PRO A 535 -27.16 50.58 8.35
N VAL A 536 -26.60 51.78 8.50
CA VAL A 536 -25.70 52.14 9.61
C VAL A 536 -26.39 51.84 10.95
N GLY A 537 -25.70 51.15 11.86
CA GLY A 537 -26.26 50.61 13.09
C GLY A 537 -26.65 49.13 13.01
N THR A 538 -26.52 48.48 11.84
CA THR A 538 -26.74 47.03 11.70
C THR A 538 -25.73 46.25 12.55
N VAL A 539 -26.23 45.29 13.33
CA VAL A 539 -25.45 44.37 14.17
C VAL A 539 -25.65 42.94 13.71
N LYS A 540 -24.56 42.19 13.53
CA LYS A 540 -24.54 40.77 13.22
C LYS A 540 -23.82 40.02 14.33
N ILE A 541 -24.45 38.98 14.87
CA ILE A 541 -23.82 38.06 15.83
C ILE A 541 -23.52 36.77 15.08
N PHE A 542 -22.28 36.29 15.17
CA PHE A 542 -21.83 35.03 14.59
C PHE A 542 -21.41 34.06 15.70
N GLU A 543 -21.69 32.78 15.51
CA GLU A 543 -20.98 31.71 16.22
C GLU A 543 -19.68 31.45 15.46
N VAL A 544 -18.55 31.48 16.18
CA VAL A 544 -17.22 31.15 15.66
C VAL A 544 -16.78 29.83 16.25
N ARG A 545 -16.28 28.94 15.40
CA ARG A 545 -15.62 27.68 15.77
C ARG A 545 -14.19 27.74 15.28
N GLU A 546 -13.23 27.81 16.20
CA GLU A 546 -11.81 27.93 15.88
C GLU A 546 -10.98 26.98 16.74
N ASP A 547 -10.21 26.08 16.11
CA ASP A 547 -9.33 25.09 16.78
C ASP A 547 -9.99 24.32 17.96
N GLY A 548 -11.31 24.09 17.92
CA GLY A 548 -12.08 23.38 18.94
C GLY A 548 -12.79 24.26 19.97
N GLU A 549 -12.50 25.56 20.01
CA GLU A 549 -13.18 26.55 20.85
C GLU A 549 -14.41 27.13 20.13
N VAL A 550 -15.45 27.45 20.89
CA VAL A 550 -16.69 28.06 20.37
C VAL A 550 -16.97 29.36 21.10
N TYR A 551 -17.10 30.46 20.36
CA TYR A 551 -17.37 31.78 20.93
C TYR A 551 -18.21 32.67 20.01
N GLU A 552 -18.73 33.78 20.54
CA GLU A 552 -19.51 34.74 19.76
C GLU A 552 -18.64 35.88 19.22
N LEU A 553 -18.88 36.26 17.97
CA LEU A 553 -18.33 37.46 17.35
C LEU A 553 -19.47 38.43 17.04
N ARG A 554 -19.34 39.67 17.49
CA ARG A 554 -20.28 40.75 17.17
C ARG A 554 -19.66 41.67 16.13
N TRP A 555 -20.31 41.81 14.99
CA TRP A 555 -19.96 42.75 13.93
C TRP A 555 -20.98 43.89 13.92
N THR A 556 -20.54 45.13 13.90
CA THR A 556 -21.39 46.34 13.91
C THR A 556 -20.96 47.29 12.80
N LEU A 557 -21.90 47.74 11.98
CA LEU A 557 -21.68 48.82 11.02
C LEU A 557 -21.80 50.17 11.74
N VAL A 558 -20.68 50.82 12.04
CA VAL A 558 -20.62 52.05 12.85
C VAL A 558 -20.89 53.29 11.99
N SER A 559 -20.35 53.31 10.77
CA SER A 559 -20.61 54.32 9.73
C SER A 559 -20.43 53.70 8.35
N GLU A 560 -20.69 54.44 7.29
CA GLU A 560 -20.44 53.97 5.91
C GLU A 560 -18.96 53.61 5.65
N SER A 561 -18.04 54.13 6.47
CA SER A 561 -16.60 53.92 6.35
C SER A 561 -15.98 53.15 7.52
N GLU A 562 -16.76 52.66 8.49
CA GLU A 562 -16.22 52.01 9.69
C GLU A 562 -17.08 50.82 10.15
N THR A 563 -16.42 49.68 10.36
CA THR A 563 -17.05 48.50 11.00
C THR A 563 -16.26 48.07 12.23
N LEU A 564 -16.99 47.71 13.28
CA LEU A 564 -16.44 47.23 14.54
C LEU A 564 -16.68 45.73 14.68
N VAL A 565 -15.66 44.97 15.06
CA VAL A 565 -15.72 43.53 15.34
C VAL A 565 -15.26 43.26 16.76
N GLU A 566 -16.14 42.70 17.58
CA GLU A 566 -15.88 42.40 18.99
C GLU A 566 -15.89 40.89 19.22
N THR A 567 -14.89 40.39 19.91
CA THR A 567 -14.74 38.99 20.32
C THR A 567 -14.38 38.93 21.81
N PRO A 568 -14.41 37.76 22.48
CA PRO A 568 -13.93 37.64 23.85
C PRO A 568 -12.45 38.00 24.05
N TYR A 569 -11.67 38.00 22.96
CA TYR A 569 -10.23 38.20 22.99
C TYR A 569 -9.79 39.64 22.67
N GLY A 570 -10.69 40.47 22.16
CA GLY A 570 -10.34 41.83 21.73
C GLY A 570 -11.35 42.43 20.75
N THR A 571 -11.09 43.69 20.40
CA THR A 571 -11.94 44.49 19.51
C THR A 571 -11.13 45.02 18.34
N THR A 572 -11.58 44.73 17.12
CA THR A 572 -10.98 45.18 15.87
C THR A 572 -11.85 46.21 15.17
N ARG A 573 -11.26 47.32 14.72
CA ARG A 573 -11.89 48.33 13.87
C ARG A 573 -11.37 48.23 12.45
N TYR A 574 -12.26 48.26 11.47
CA TYR A 574 -11.93 48.27 10.05
C TYR A 574 -12.39 49.59 9.42
N PHE A 575 -11.51 50.22 8.64
CA PHE A 575 -11.70 51.52 8.02
C PHE A 575 -11.75 51.38 6.49
N TYR A 576 -12.84 51.82 5.88
CA TYR A 576 -13.11 51.69 4.45
C TYR A 576 -13.06 53.04 3.75
N THR A 577 -12.75 52.99 2.46
CA THR A 577 -12.85 54.10 1.51
C THR A 577 -13.80 53.68 0.39
N GLU A 578 -14.13 54.60 -0.53
CA GLU A 578 -14.90 54.26 -1.73
C GLU A 578 -14.27 53.15 -2.58
N LYS A 579 -12.96 52.90 -2.44
CA LYS A 579 -12.22 51.87 -3.16
C LYS A 579 -12.08 50.55 -2.40
N GLY A 580 -12.57 50.47 -1.15
CA GLY A 580 -12.50 49.27 -0.31
C GLY A 580 -11.75 49.48 1.01
N LEU A 581 -11.27 48.40 1.64
CA LEU A 581 -10.69 48.40 2.98
C LEU A 581 -9.30 49.05 2.99
N LYS A 582 -9.14 50.16 3.70
CA LYS A 582 -7.88 50.93 3.75
C LYS A 582 -7.01 50.58 4.95
N ALA A 583 -7.60 50.28 6.11
CA ALA A 583 -6.86 49.99 7.32
C ALA A 583 -7.68 49.16 8.32
N TRP A 584 -7.00 48.50 9.24
CA TRP A 584 -7.62 47.93 10.43
C TRP A 584 -6.75 48.16 11.67
N GLU A 585 -7.39 48.18 12.83
CA GLU A 585 -6.75 48.36 14.13
C GLU A 585 -7.33 47.38 15.15
N SER A 586 -6.47 46.58 15.79
CA SER A 586 -6.86 45.63 16.85
C SER A 586 -5.79 45.61 17.93
N ASP A 587 -6.18 45.80 19.19
CA ASP A 587 -5.32 45.53 20.36
C ASP A 587 -3.91 46.14 20.28
N GLY A 588 -3.82 47.42 19.88
CA GLY A 588 -2.56 48.16 19.74
C GLY A 588 -1.75 47.85 18.47
N THR A 589 -2.30 47.02 17.58
CA THR A 589 -1.76 46.70 16.26
C THR A 589 -2.56 47.45 15.19
N ARG A 590 -1.88 48.08 14.24
CA ARG A 590 -2.54 48.78 13.12
C ARG A 590 -1.92 48.40 11.79
N CYS A 591 -2.75 47.98 10.84
CA CYS A 591 -2.33 47.73 9.46
C CYS A 591 -2.93 48.79 8.54
N VAL A 592 -2.12 49.35 7.64
CA VAL A 592 -2.56 50.31 6.61
C VAL A 592 -2.10 49.80 5.25
N TYR A 593 -3.03 49.56 4.34
CA TYR A 593 -2.72 49.14 2.97
C TYR A 593 -2.31 50.34 2.13
N ASP A 594 -1.35 50.17 1.21
CA ASP A 594 -0.96 51.22 0.25
C ASP A 594 -2.14 51.58 -0.65
N ASP A 595 -2.72 50.57 -1.30
CA ASP A 595 -3.98 50.64 -2.02
C ASP A 595 -5.07 49.90 -1.22
N PRO A 596 -6.30 50.46 -1.08
CA PRO A 596 -7.39 49.76 -0.41
C PRO A 596 -7.66 48.37 -1.02
N LEU A 597 -7.93 47.37 -0.18
CA LEU A 597 -8.36 46.05 -0.65
C LEU A 597 -9.77 46.17 -1.25
N PRO A 598 -9.98 45.77 -2.52
CA PRO A 598 -11.23 46.00 -3.21
C PRO A 598 -12.36 45.18 -2.59
N GLU A 599 -13.57 45.75 -2.62
CA GLU A 599 -14.77 44.97 -2.32
C GLU A 599 -15.07 43.97 -3.45
N PRO A 600 -15.86 42.91 -3.18
CA PRO A 600 -16.35 42.03 -4.23
C PRO A 600 -17.07 42.84 -5.33
N PRO A 601 -16.84 42.53 -6.62
CA PRO A 601 -17.41 43.30 -7.73
C PRO A 601 -18.89 42.95 -7.93
N PHE A 602 -19.75 43.48 -7.07
CA PHE A 602 -21.19 43.28 -7.15
C PHE A 602 -21.79 43.88 -8.44
N PRO A 603 -22.85 43.27 -9.03
CA PRO A 603 -23.48 42.02 -8.61
C PRO A 603 -22.59 40.80 -8.85
N LEU A 604 -22.57 39.87 -7.88
CA LEU A 604 -21.83 38.62 -8.00
C LEU A 604 -22.61 37.66 -8.89
N THR A 605 -21.98 37.21 -9.97
CA THR A 605 -22.51 36.27 -10.95
C THR A 605 -21.64 35.02 -11.03
N ARG A 606 -22.17 33.91 -11.55
CA ARG A 606 -21.40 32.67 -11.68
C ARG A 606 -20.17 32.91 -12.57
N GLY A 607 -18.98 32.57 -12.09
CA GLY A 607 -17.73 32.78 -12.82
C GLY A 607 -17.10 34.17 -12.65
N SER A 608 -17.71 35.07 -11.88
CA SER A 608 -17.05 36.31 -11.45
C SER A 608 -15.80 35.96 -10.63
N SER A 609 -14.65 36.52 -11.00
CA SER A 609 -13.39 36.39 -10.26
C SER A 609 -12.63 37.70 -10.24
N TRP A 610 -11.93 37.98 -9.15
CA TRP A 610 -11.10 39.16 -9.01
C TRP A 610 -9.83 38.82 -8.22
N SER A 611 -8.82 39.66 -8.40
CA SER A 611 -7.56 39.54 -7.70
C SER A 611 -7.02 40.91 -7.34
N TYR A 612 -6.26 40.97 -6.26
CA TYR A 612 -5.62 42.19 -5.79
C TYR A 612 -4.22 41.89 -5.29
N SER A 613 -3.34 42.88 -5.44
CA SER A 613 -1.99 42.87 -4.89
C SER A 613 -1.66 44.28 -4.41
N THR A 614 -1.32 44.43 -3.14
CA THR A 614 -0.93 45.72 -2.57
C THR A 614 0.12 45.51 -1.48
N GLY A 615 0.97 46.52 -1.26
CA GLY A 615 1.77 46.59 -0.05
C GLY A 615 0.95 47.03 1.15
N PHE A 616 1.47 46.80 2.35
CA PHE A 616 0.93 47.32 3.59
C PHE A 616 2.03 47.68 4.59
N THR A 617 1.69 48.56 5.53
CA THR A 617 2.50 48.88 6.71
C THR A 617 1.76 48.38 7.95
N LEU A 618 2.36 47.41 8.65
CA LEU A 618 1.87 46.84 9.89
C LEU A 618 2.66 47.44 11.07
N THR A 619 1.98 48.16 11.96
CA THR A 619 2.57 48.68 13.19
C THR A 619 2.17 47.76 14.35
N LEU A 620 3.16 47.12 14.96
CA LEU A 620 3.00 46.16 16.07
C LEU A 620 3.99 46.53 17.18
N GLY A 621 3.50 46.78 18.40
CA GLY A 621 4.35 47.08 19.56
C GLY A 621 5.20 48.36 19.41
N GLY A 622 4.76 49.32 18.58
CA GLY A 622 5.47 50.57 18.30
C GLY A 622 6.50 50.50 17.16
N GLU A 623 6.73 49.32 16.58
CA GLU A 623 7.59 49.12 15.40
C GLU A 623 6.75 48.94 14.14
N SER A 624 7.23 49.45 13.00
CA SER A 624 6.55 49.33 11.70
C SER A 624 7.24 48.33 10.80
N TYR A 625 6.46 47.42 10.23
CA TYR A 625 6.87 46.33 9.36
C TYR A 625 6.24 46.52 7.98
N ARG A 626 7.04 46.35 6.92
CA ARG A 626 6.56 46.44 5.54
C ARG A 626 6.23 45.04 5.02
N GLY A 627 5.08 44.91 4.38
CA GLY A 627 4.63 43.65 3.80
C GLY A 627 3.87 43.84 2.50
N SER A 628 3.45 42.71 1.93
CA SER A 628 2.61 42.61 0.75
C SER A 628 1.50 41.59 0.97
N ILE A 629 0.33 41.88 0.42
CA ILE A 629 -0.81 40.98 0.38
C ILE A 629 -1.23 40.76 -1.07
N THR A 630 -1.51 39.50 -1.40
CA THR A 630 -2.11 39.09 -2.67
C THR A 630 -3.32 38.23 -2.40
N GLY A 631 -4.46 38.55 -2.99
CA GLY A 631 -5.68 37.75 -2.88
C GLY A 631 -6.26 37.43 -4.25
N ARG A 632 -6.86 36.25 -4.36
CA ARG A 632 -7.68 35.84 -5.50
C ARG A 632 -8.99 35.27 -4.97
N GLU A 633 -10.09 35.71 -5.55
CA GLU A 633 -11.44 35.32 -5.15
C GLU A 633 -12.29 35.00 -6.38
N GLU A 634 -13.21 34.05 -6.23
CA GLU A 634 -14.10 33.63 -7.32
C GLU A 634 -15.44 33.10 -6.80
N VAL A 635 -16.51 33.37 -7.54
CA VAL A 635 -17.85 32.83 -7.26
C VAL A 635 -17.93 31.38 -7.75
N GLU A 636 -17.87 30.42 -6.83
CA GLU A 636 -18.00 28.98 -7.11
C GLU A 636 -19.44 28.62 -7.49
N GLY A 637 -20.41 29.31 -6.91
CA GLY A 637 -21.82 29.01 -7.09
C GLY A 637 -22.74 29.83 -6.20
N PHE A 638 -23.98 29.38 -6.11
CA PHE A 638 -25.03 30.00 -5.32
C PHE A 638 -25.70 28.92 -4.48
N GLU A 639 -25.98 29.23 -3.23
CA GLU A 639 -26.57 28.31 -2.27
C GLU A 639 -27.48 29.05 -1.31
N THR A 640 -28.51 28.36 -0.81
CA THR A 640 -29.33 28.87 0.29
C THR A 640 -28.70 28.42 1.61
N VAL A 641 -28.24 29.38 2.42
CA VAL A 641 -27.61 29.11 3.72
C VAL A 641 -28.59 29.43 4.83
N THR A 642 -28.84 28.45 5.70
CA THR A 642 -29.63 28.64 6.92
C THR A 642 -28.74 29.13 8.06
N ALA A 643 -29.02 30.32 8.57
CA ALA A 643 -28.41 30.87 9.78
C ALA A 643 -28.88 30.13 11.04
N LEU A 644 -28.19 30.31 12.17
CA LEU A 644 -28.54 29.61 13.41
C LEU A 644 -29.85 30.11 14.06
N ASP A 645 -30.37 31.26 13.64
CA ASP A 645 -31.73 31.73 13.98
C ASP A 645 -32.84 31.07 13.14
N GLY A 646 -32.47 30.16 12.22
CA GLY A 646 -33.38 29.44 11.33
C GLY A 646 -33.78 30.20 10.07
N ARG A 647 -33.32 31.44 9.87
CA ARG A 647 -33.57 32.20 8.63
C ARG A 647 -32.66 31.70 7.52
N SER A 648 -33.22 31.58 6.32
CA SER A 648 -32.49 31.14 5.12
C SER A 648 -32.16 32.34 4.24
N TYR A 649 -30.92 32.41 3.78
CA TYR A 649 -30.42 33.48 2.93
C TYR A 649 -29.90 32.90 1.62
N PHE A 650 -30.33 33.46 0.49
CA PHE A 650 -29.73 33.14 -0.81
C PHE A 650 -28.36 33.83 -0.89
N CYS A 651 -27.31 33.04 -1.11
CA CYS A 651 -25.93 33.47 -1.03
C CYS A 651 -25.16 33.13 -2.32
N ALA A 652 -24.24 34.02 -2.70
CA ALA A 652 -23.14 33.67 -3.58
C ALA A 652 -22.04 33.05 -2.71
N ARG A 653 -21.57 31.86 -3.09
CA ARG A 653 -20.46 31.18 -2.45
C ARG A 653 -19.17 31.59 -3.16
N VAL A 654 -18.31 32.30 -2.44
CA VAL A 654 -17.05 32.84 -2.97
C VAL A 654 -15.88 32.09 -2.34
N ARG A 655 -15.06 31.45 -3.16
CA ARG A 655 -13.77 30.87 -2.75
C ARG A 655 -12.71 31.95 -2.76
N PHE A 656 -11.80 31.92 -1.80
CA PHE A 656 -10.67 32.83 -1.72
C PHE A 656 -9.37 32.13 -1.35
N GLU A 657 -8.27 32.66 -1.89
CA GLU A 657 -6.91 32.37 -1.46
C GLU A 657 -6.17 33.70 -1.28
N ILE A 658 -5.66 33.93 -0.07
CA ILE A 658 -4.95 35.14 0.33
C ILE A 658 -3.58 34.75 0.85
N GLN A 659 -2.55 35.41 0.34
CA GLN A 659 -1.17 35.30 0.81
C GLN A 659 -0.71 36.66 1.33
N GLU A 660 -0.18 36.68 2.55
CA GLU A 660 0.40 37.84 3.19
C GLU A 660 1.84 37.54 3.56
N SER A 661 2.76 38.43 3.23
CA SER A 661 4.16 38.30 3.62
C SER A 661 4.71 39.61 4.16
N PHE A 662 5.44 39.55 5.27
CA PHE A 662 6.20 40.68 5.77
C PHE A 662 7.48 40.19 6.45
N VAL A 663 8.48 41.08 6.50
CA VAL A 663 9.76 40.77 7.14
C VAL A 663 9.80 41.41 8.53
N ALA A 664 9.95 40.59 9.56
CA ALA A 664 10.10 41.04 10.93
C ALA A 664 11.43 40.54 11.50
N ARG A 665 12.30 41.45 11.97
CA ARG A 665 13.60 41.12 12.59
C ARG A 665 14.49 40.18 11.75
N GLY A 666 14.47 40.36 10.43
CA GLY A 666 15.26 39.56 9.47
C GLY A 666 14.64 38.23 9.06
N VAL A 667 13.45 37.91 9.57
CA VAL A 667 12.72 36.67 9.29
C VAL A 667 11.54 36.97 8.38
N THR A 668 11.33 36.14 7.35
CA THR A 668 10.15 36.27 6.48
C THR A 668 8.99 35.47 7.07
N VAL A 669 7.91 36.17 7.42
CA VAL A 669 6.64 35.55 7.83
C VAL A 669 5.73 35.51 6.61
N LEU A 670 5.29 34.31 6.24
CA LEU A 670 4.32 34.07 5.17
C LEU A 670 3.07 33.44 5.77
N THR A 671 1.93 34.10 5.60
CA THR A 671 0.62 33.57 5.95
C THR A 671 -0.16 33.27 4.69
N THR A 672 -0.64 32.03 4.52
CA THR A 672 -1.56 31.66 3.44
C THR A 672 -2.90 31.26 4.05
N THR A 673 -3.95 32.00 3.72
CA THR A 673 -5.34 31.73 4.12
C THR A 673 -6.13 31.26 2.90
N ARG A 674 -6.79 30.11 3.01
CA ARG A 674 -7.65 29.56 1.95
C ARG A 674 -9.00 29.21 2.54
N GLY A 675 -10.08 29.49 1.81
CA GLY A 675 -11.41 29.23 2.32
C GLY A 675 -12.51 29.63 1.36
N TYR A 676 -13.73 29.71 1.90
CA TYR A 676 -14.87 30.28 1.21
C TYR A 676 -15.72 31.10 2.17
N TYR A 677 -16.49 32.02 1.63
CA TYR A 677 -17.56 32.70 2.33
C TYR A 677 -18.84 32.74 1.49
N CYS A 678 -19.99 32.72 2.17
CA CYS A 678 -21.32 32.79 1.57
C CYS A 678 -21.87 34.19 1.87
N VAL A 679 -22.07 35.00 0.83
CA VAL A 679 -22.54 36.39 0.94
C VAL A 679 -23.93 36.54 0.34
N SER A 680 -24.84 37.15 1.09
CA SER A 680 -26.22 37.45 0.68
C SER A 680 -26.42 38.95 0.53
N SER A 681 -27.25 39.36 -0.44
CA SER A 681 -27.67 40.76 -0.61
C SER A 681 -28.47 41.28 0.60
N GLU A 682 -29.03 40.38 1.41
CA GLU A 682 -29.83 40.74 2.58
C GLU A 682 -29.01 40.87 3.87
N ALA A 683 -27.94 40.08 4.03
CA ALA A 683 -27.22 39.96 5.30
C ALA A 683 -25.70 40.23 5.19
N GLY A 684 -25.19 40.44 3.97
CA GLY A 684 -23.75 40.33 3.72
C GLY A 684 -23.28 38.90 3.99
N THR A 685 -22.10 38.73 4.59
CA THR A 685 -21.59 37.40 4.97
C THR A 685 -22.54 36.69 5.95
N VAL A 686 -22.97 35.48 5.57
CA VAL A 686 -23.82 34.58 6.37
C VAL A 686 -23.01 33.42 6.93
N LYS A 687 -22.04 32.91 6.17
CA LYS A 687 -21.15 31.82 6.57
C LYS A 687 -19.76 32.04 5.99
N GLN A 688 -18.72 31.62 6.70
CA GLN A 688 -17.35 31.57 6.16
C GLN A 688 -16.57 30.44 6.83
N SER A 689 -15.77 29.73 6.05
CA SER A 689 -14.88 28.67 6.53
C SER A 689 -13.51 28.87 5.90
N GLN A 690 -12.45 28.83 6.71
CA GLN A 690 -11.09 29.08 6.26
C GLN A 690 -10.07 28.26 7.03
N THR A 691 -8.94 28.01 6.37
CA THR A 691 -7.73 27.46 6.95
C THR A 691 -6.60 28.46 6.75
N THR A 692 -5.96 28.84 7.84
CA THR A 692 -4.80 29.75 7.83
C THR A 692 -3.54 28.95 8.14
N SER A 693 -2.52 29.08 7.30
CA SER A 693 -1.22 28.46 7.50
C SER A 693 -0.14 29.51 7.64
N HIS A 694 0.69 29.36 8.68
CA HIS A 694 1.82 30.25 8.96
C HIS A 694 3.13 29.53 8.67
N ALA A 695 3.97 30.14 7.83
CA ALA A 695 5.30 29.67 7.51
C ALA A 695 6.33 30.74 7.88
N GLN A 696 7.46 30.28 8.42
CA GLN A 696 8.62 31.10 8.75
C GLN A 696 9.83 30.50 8.06
N ASP A 697 10.52 31.26 7.19
CA ASP A 697 11.69 30.80 6.42
C ASP A 697 11.49 29.43 5.74
N SER A 698 10.31 29.21 5.16
CA SER A 698 9.88 27.96 4.49
C SER A 698 9.58 26.76 5.40
N ILE A 699 9.58 26.94 6.73
CA ILE A 699 9.14 25.93 7.70
C ILE A 699 7.68 26.21 8.07
N ARG A 700 6.79 25.23 7.83
CA ARG A 700 5.36 25.31 8.18
C ARG A 700 5.20 25.14 9.69
N LEU A 701 4.76 26.19 10.39
CA LEU A 701 4.75 26.24 11.86
C LEU A 701 3.39 25.89 12.48
N ARG A 702 2.30 26.39 11.91
CA ARG A 702 0.94 26.19 12.46
C ARG A 702 -0.11 26.28 11.35
N VAL A 703 -1.15 25.47 11.49
CA VAL A 703 -2.37 25.55 10.68
C VAL A 703 -3.54 25.73 11.63
N THR A 704 -4.36 26.75 11.43
CA THR A 704 -5.59 26.99 12.20
C THR A 704 -6.80 26.84 11.30
N TYR A 705 -7.88 26.28 11.83
CA TYR A 705 -9.16 26.17 11.13
C TYR A 705 -10.19 27.05 11.83
N ARG A 706 -10.90 27.87 11.05
CA ARG A 706 -11.95 28.76 11.55
C ARG A 706 -13.21 28.69 10.70
N GLU A 707 -14.35 28.47 11.34
CA GLU A 707 -15.69 28.58 10.73
C GLU A 707 -16.51 29.64 11.48
N ILE A 708 -17.22 30.50 10.75
CA ILE A 708 -18.20 31.43 11.30
C ILE A 708 -19.56 31.22 10.64
N VAL A 709 -20.63 31.23 11.44
CA VAL A 709 -22.01 31.12 10.96
C VAL A 709 -22.86 32.20 11.61
N LEU A 710 -23.66 32.91 10.81
CA LEU A 710 -24.56 33.96 11.28
C LEU A 710 -25.55 33.35 12.28
N LYS A 711 -25.58 33.93 13.48
CA LYS A 711 -26.47 33.55 14.56
C LYS A 711 -27.65 34.48 14.69
N GLU A 712 -27.42 35.79 14.50
CA GLU A 712 -28.47 36.79 14.62
C GLU A 712 -28.15 38.02 13.77
N LEU A 713 -29.17 38.58 13.09
CA LEU A 713 -29.09 39.85 12.36
C LEU A 713 -30.08 40.86 12.95
N ARG A 714 -29.57 41.97 13.48
CA ARG A 714 -30.35 43.10 14.00
C ARG A 714 -30.14 44.32 13.10
N ARG A 715 -31.24 44.91 12.63
CA ARG A 715 -31.24 46.19 11.92
C ARG A 715 -31.82 47.28 12.84
N PRO A 716 -31.33 48.53 12.75
CA PRO A 716 -31.82 49.67 13.53
C PRO A 716 -33.30 49.98 13.30
#